data_AF-A0A7V4HFA5-F1
#
_entry.id   AF-A0A7V4HFA5-F1
#
_cell.length_a   1.000
_cell.length_b   1.000
_cell.length_c   1.000
_cell.angle_alpha   90.00
_cell.angle_beta   90.00
_cell.angle_gamma   90.00
#
_symmetry.space_group_name_H-M   'P 1'
#
loop_
_entity.id
_entity.type
_entity.pdbx_description
1 polymer ?
#
loop_
_entity_poly.entity_id
_entity_poly.type
_entity_poly.pdbx_seq_one_letter_code
_entity_poly.pdbx_strand_id
1 'polypeptide(L)'
;MNRRAKMCMAVLAAMGFGLASAASCLGENVRPELRRMSRTLRDVLEKGCLPAGASNEAAALLADPDAGITAHWKMWLSNAVAYARANDIYSGAETMPALIHLREAPLDAPLMAWDLVLSWTKAPDPLSAAFAAASSMAAELPGATAGNRRLAIGRRLRGTASQRLVCAFTNAAAMVDSGALRNVPGEWRRACGFTAAWLASAGERFLGRSKGAPEYYFHWFFAPADPFDTNAPPGEARTLKAGLKIPACFTNEMDVYWYLHTLAGFPAPSGGKPDRWVEDDLGKIDFSEMRRATETLRGILTPAFLKELERELESAEETASGIDGVEGSLIGVYQTAYGKVVIGGKGRNVYRDPDAAVIVDAGGDDDYLFSRGAEEVGRWPVRLLIDLSGDDVYRVDGIGGPGAGILGVGVLVDRRGSDRYCQGLSTNINLRELTRCSILMADPEGQNTRIVPPLALFGDPERPAERGVMLNSGFSFGCGFMGIGVLVDECGADLYLGQKLAFGTGMCCGIGVLEDGGGDDVYAAGCASIGAGLTGSIGLVDNWAGNDHYQCLGLFESGYSAGQEWDNGYDGSGIGYGTAWRSEKRGNEPRPTLGGGIGIVRDRRGDDSYIGSSFGIASGYAGGAGAVFDESGSDTYFVKRGPDGANHSSWSGNHALGNGCHRGMGFLVDVEGNDRYSAAMLGGGTAWDLGVGFLVDLGGNDCMCDLHGKGEMGNTGWAAAKSLAVSWHRGGADRYERSRFGDATVLGEGYPGVGGNFAFFFDIGREKDSYPKGSVPAYANDSFVLPQAMKTREADGRECFMGIGLFVDGIPALRPSPRPPASLQSAADSERRAGSD
;
A
#
# COMPACT_ATOMS: atom_id res chain seq x y z
N MET A 1 38.70 -12.40 13.64
CA MET A 1 38.13 -11.06 13.96
C MET A 1 39.19 -10.16 14.58
N ASN A 2 39.37 -8.95 14.04
CA ASN A 2 40.35 -7.98 14.54
C ASN A 2 39.79 -7.15 15.72
N ARG A 3 40.64 -6.53 16.55
CA ARG A 3 40.25 -5.79 17.78
C ARG A 3 39.17 -4.72 17.57
N ARG A 4 39.14 -4.07 16.40
CA ARG A 4 38.07 -3.11 16.02
C ARG A 4 36.69 -3.75 15.90
N ALA A 5 36.60 -4.97 15.37
CA ALA A 5 35.34 -5.69 15.28
C ALA A 5 34.80 -6.05 16.68
N LYS A 6 35.67 -6.40 17.63
CA LYS A 6 35.25 -6.65 19.03
C LYS A 6 34.72 -5.40 19.73
N MET A 7 35.24 -4.21 19.39
CA MET A 7 34.80 -2.95 19.97
C MET A 7 33.46 -2.49 19.39
N CYS A 8 33.22 -2.66 18.08
CA CYS A 8 31.90 -2.46 17.47
C CYS A 8 30.85 -3.41 18.06
N MET A 9 31.20 -4.69 18.27
CA MET A 9 30.28 -5.69 18.82
C MET A 9 29.94 -5.41 20.30
N ALA A 10 30.86 -4.81 21.07
CA ALA A 10 30.60 -4.41 22.45
C ALA A 10 29.68 -3.18 22.55
N VAL A 11 29.73 -2.28 21.57
CA VAL A 11 28.81 -1.13 21.48
C VAL A 11 27.41 -1.59 21.06
N LEU A 12 27.30 -2.51 20.10
CA LEU A 12 26.02 -3.10 19.68
C LEU A 12 25.34 -3.89 20.82
N ALA A 13 26.11 -4.66 21.60
CA ALA A 13 25.59 -5.38 22.76
C ALA A 13 25.18 -4.46 23.94
N ALA A 14 25.76 -3.26 24.05
CA ALA A 14 25.38 -2.27 25.07
C ALA A 14 24.11 -1.48 24.68
N MET A 15 23.69 -1.54 23.41
CA MET A 15 22.50 -0.91 22.85
C MET A 15 21.27 -1.85 22.78
N GLY A 16 21.32 -3.02 23.42
CA GLY A 16 20.18 -3.95 23.45
C GLY A 16 20.00 -4.81 22.19
N PHE A 17 20.82 -4.65 21.15
CA PHE A 17 20.73 -5.49 19.96
C PHE A 17 21.27 -6.90 20.22
N GLY A 18 20.37 -7.89 20.24
CA GLY A 18 20.71 -9.30 20.29
C GLY A 18 21.61 -9.71 19.12
N LEU A 19 22.61 -10.55 19.41
CA LEU A 19 23.60 -11.08 18.46
C LEU A 19 23.04 -12.18 17.53
N ALA A 20 21.80 -12.05 17.05
CA ALA A 20 21.36 -12.80 15.88
C ALA A 20 22.04 -12.18 14.65
N SER A 21 22.65 -13.04 13.83
CA SER A 21 23.69 -12.66 12.87
C SER A 21 23.32 -11.51 11.93
N ALA A 22 24.25 -10.60 11.65
CA ALA A 22 24.09 -9.59 10.58
C ALA A 22 23.83 -10.19 9.16
N ALA A 23 23.80 -11.51 9.01
CA ALA A 23 23.40 -12.23 7.80
C ALA A 23 21.89 -12.55 7.74
N SER A 24 21.17 -12.53 8.88
CA SER A 24 19.70 -12.63 8.91
C SER A 24 19.02 -11.30 8.59
N CYS A 25 19.70 -10.17 8.77
CA CYS A 25 19.14 -8.81 8.59
C CYS A 25 19.02 -8.32 7.13
N LEU A 26 19.17 -9.19 6.13
CA LEU A 26 19.18 -8.80 4.70
C LEU A 26 18.33 -9.71 3.82
N GLY A 27 17.47 -10.56 4.39
CA GLY A 27 16.63 -11.47 3.59
C GLY A 27 17.41 -12.39 2.65
N GLU A 28 18.71 -12.65 2.89
CA GLU A 28 19.53 -13.49 2.00
C GLU A 28 19.02 -14.95 1.95
N ASN A 29 18.32 -15.39 3.00
CA ASN A 29 17.65 -16.69 3.07
C ASN A 29 16.25 -16.69 2.43
N VAL A 30 15.63 -15.52 2.21
CA VAL A 30 14.28 -15.37 1.62
C VAL A 30 14.31 -15.63 0.12
N ARG A 31 15.28 -15.04 -0.59
CA ARG A 31 15.40 -15.17 -2.06
C ARG A 31 15.49 -16.62 -2.56
N PRO A 32 16.33 -17.50 -1.98
CA PRO A 32 16.36 -18.90 -2.39
C PRO A 32 15.01 -19.60 -2.30
N GLU A 33 14.20 -19.27 -1.29
CA GLU A 33 12.92 -19.90 -1.02
C GLU A 33 11.81 -19.38 -1.94
N LEU A 34 11.72 -18.07 -2.13
CA LEU A 34 10.82 -17.52 -3.15
C LEU A 34 11.17 -18.06 -4.55
N ARG A 35 12.47 -18.22 -4.87
CA ARG A 35 12.90 -18.90 -6.12
C ARG A 35 12.51 -20.38 -6.16
N ARG A 36 12.46 -21.07 -5.01
CA ARG A 36 12.02 -22.46 -4.94
C ARG A 36 10.51 -22.55 -5.19
N MET A 37 9.71 -21.67 -4.59
CA MET A 37 8.28 -21.53 -4.88
C MET A 37 8.04 -21.29 -6.37
N SER A 38 8.63 -20.24 -6.95
CA SER A 38 8.44 -19.91 -8.36
C SER A 38 8.86 -21.04 -9.31
N ARG A 39 9.94 -21.77 -9.00
CA ARG A 39 10.35 -22.96 -9.77
C ARG A 39 9.31 -24.08 -9.66
N THR A 40 8.80 -24.34 -8.47
CA THR A 40 7.80 -25.39 -8.21
C THR A 40 6.50 -25.08 -8.97
N LEU A 41 6.01 -23.85 -8.88
CA LEU A 41 4.83 -23.39 -9.61
C LEU A 41 5.01 -23.50 -11.12
N ARG A 42 6.17 -23.12 -11.67
CA ARG A 42 6.48 -23.30 -13.10
C ARG A 42 6.51 -24.76 -13.51
N ASP A 43 7.14 -25.61 -12.71
CA ASP A 43 7.16 -27.04 -13.00
C ASP A 43 5.73 -27.60 -13.10
N VAL A 44 4.82 -27.16 -12.22
CA VAL A 44 3.41 -27.56 -12.24
C VAL A 44 2.65 -26.94 -13.43
N LEU A 45 2.65 -25.61 -13.56
CA LEU A 45 1.82 -24.87 -14.50
C LEU A 45 2.36 -24.89 -15.93
N GLU A 46 3.67 -24.71 -16.13
CA GLU A 46 4.27 -24.57 -17.46
C GLU A 46 4.77 -25.88 -18.04
N LYS A 47 5.23 -26.80 -17.18
CA LYS A 47 5.78 -28.10 -17.61
C LYS A 47 4.85 -29.28 -17.38
N GLY A 48 3.73 -29.08 -16.67
CA GLY A 48 2.77 -30.14 -16.35
C GLY A 48 3.36 -31.22 -15.44
N CYS A 49 4.38 -30.88 -14.64
CA CYS A 49 4.93 -31.79 -13.64
C CYS A 49 3.91 -31.95 -12.51
N LEU A 50 3.65 -33.19 -12.12
CA LEU A 50 2.64 -33.52 -11.12
C LEU A 50 3.32 -34.01 -9.84
N PRO A 51 2.78 -33.71 -8.66
CA PRO A 51 3.28 -34.32 -7.43
C PRO A 51 3.14 -35.85 -7.46
N ALA A 52 4.15 -36.54 -6.92
CA ALA A 52 4.12 -37.99 -6.80
C ALA A 52 2.93 -38.43 -5.95
N GLY A 53 2.12 -39.36 -6.47
CA GLY A 53 0.92 -39.87 -5.79
C GLY A 53 -0.41 -39.37 -6.36
N ALA A 54 -0.40 -38.48 -7.36
CA ALA A 54 -1.61 -38.14 -8.12
C ALA A 54 -2.28 -39.41 -8.67
N SER A 55 -3.61 -39.52 -8.53
CA SER A 55 -4.38 -40.64 -9.09
C SER A 55 -4.23 -40.65 -10.62
N ASN A 56 -4.38 -41.81 -11.26
CA ASN A 56 -4.29 -41.90 -12.73
C ASN A 56 -5.33 -41.00 -13.43
N GLU A 57 -6.49 -40.81 -12.81
CA GLU A 57 -7.57 -39.94 -13.32
C GLU A 57 -7.19 -38.45 -13.20
N ALA A 58 -6.67 -38.04 -12.04
CA ALA A 58 -6.14 -36.69 -11.84
C ALA A 58 -4.96 -36.42 -12.78
N ALA A 59 -4.04 -37.38 -12.89
CA ALA A 59 -2.89 -37.27 -13.78
C ALA A 59 -3.31 -37.16 -15.25
N ALA A 60 -4.31 -37.93 -15.69
CA ALA A 60 -4.84 -37.85 -17.05
C ALA A 60 -5.50 -36.48 -17.32
N LEU A 61 -6.27 -35.96 -16.37
CA LEU A 61 -6.93 -34.65 -16.50
C LEU A 61 -5.92 -33.50 -16.55
N LEU A 62 -4.90 -33.53 -15.69
CA LEU A 62 -3.88 -32.49 -15.64
C LEU A 62 -2.92 -32.55 -16.83
N ALA A 63 -2.67 -33.75 -17.37
CA ALA A 63 -1.75 -34.00 -18.48
C ALA A 63 -2.36 -33.86 -19.88
N ASP A 64 -3.66 -33.61 -19.98
CA ASP A 64 -4.35 -33.44 -21.26
C ASP A 64 -3.67 -32.31 -22.08
N PRO A 65 -3.19 -32.56 -23.31
CA PRO A 65 -2.47 -31.56 -24.08
C PRO A 65 -3.36 -30.40 -24.56
N ASP A 66 -4.66 -30.62 -24.72
CA ASP A 66 -5.62 -29.64 -25.24
C ASP A 66 -6.47 -29.02 -24.12
N ALA A 67 -6.65 -29.73 -23.01
CA ALA A 67 -7.48 -29.31 -21.87
C ALA A 67 -6.81 -29.46 -20.49
N GLY A 68 -5.51 -29.71 -20.44
CA GLY A 68 -4.76 -29.88 -19.19
C GLY A 68 -4.22 -28.57 -18.63
N ILE A 69 -3.56 -28.67 -17.47
CA ILE A 69 -3.12 -27.51 -16.67
C ILE A 69 -2.28 -26.54 -17.48
N THR A 70 -1.34 -27.04 -18.27
CA THR A 70 -0.42 -26.22 -19.07
C THR A 70 -1.10 -25.51 -20.22
N ALA A 71 -2.09 -26.13 -20.87
CA ALA A 71 -2.85 -25.49 -21.94
C ALA A 71 -3.69 -24.34 -21.36
N HIS A 72 -4.41 -24.59 -20.25
CA HIS A 72 -5.20 -23.57 -19.58
C HIS A 72 -4.36 -22.46 -18.97
N TRP A 73 -3.17 -22.77 -18.44
CA TRP A 73 -2.24 -21.77 -17.93
C TRP A 73 -1.77 -20.83 -19.04
N LYS A 74 -1.34 -21.38 -20.20
CA LYS A 74 -0.96 -20.58 -21.36
C LYS A 74 -2.11 -19.70 -21.86
N MET A 75 -3.33 -20.25 -21.89
CA MET A 75 -4.53 -19.50 -22.26
C MET A 75 -4.82 -18.39 -21.25
N TRP A 76 -4.70 -18.66 -19.95
CA TRP A 76 -4.87 -17.67 -18.90
C TRP A 76 -3.82 -16.57 -19.01
N LEU A 77 -2.54 -16.90 -19.07
CA LEU A 77 -1.44 -15.94 -19.15
C LEU A 77 -1.55 -15.07 -20.41
N SER A 78 -1.79 -15.69 -21.58
CA SER A 78 -1.98 -14.97 -22.84
C SER A 78 -3.16 -13.99 -22.75
N ASN A 79 -4.27 -14.41 -22.14
CA ASN A 79 -5.43 -13.54 -22.00
C ASN A 79 -5.26 -12.50 -20.90
N ALA A 80 -4.65 -12.82 -19.76
CA ALA A 80 -4.40 -11.87 -18.68
C ALA A 80 -3.49 -10.72 -19.17
N VAL A 81 -2.52 -11.03 -20.03
CA VAL A 81 -1.65 -10.05 -20.69
C VAL A 81 -2.35 -9.33 -21.85
N ALA A 82 -3.08 -10.03 -22.73
CA ALA A 82 -3.74 -9.39 -23.87
C ALA A 82 -4.96 -8.55 -23.46
N TYR A 83 -5.76 -9.03 -22.51
CA TYR A 83 -6.89 -8.33 -21.92
C TYR A 83 -6.44 -7.05 -21.23
N ALA A 84 -5.21 -7.01 -20.67
CA ALA A 84 -4.56 -5.77 -20.24
C ALA A 84 -4.63 -4.73 -21.35
N ARG A 85 -3.87 -5.03 -22.40
CA ARG A 85 -3.53 -4.13 -23.49
C ARG A 85 -4.77 -3.70 -24.28
N ALA A 86 -5.81 -4.54 -24.31
CA ALA A 86 -7.02 -4.30 -25.08
C ALA A 86 -8.05 -3.42 -24.37
N ASN A 87 -8.05 -3.34 -23.03
CA ASN A 87 -9.14 -2.67 -22.31
C ASN A 87 -8.84 -1.21 -21.94
N ASP A 88 -7.60 -0.72 -22.00
CA ASP A 88 -7.24 0.72 -21.84
C ASP A 88 -7.81 1.43 -20.58
N ILE A 89 -8.28 0.60 -19.66
CA ILE A 89 -9.13 0.90 -18.51
C ILE A 89 -8.22 1.01 -17.26
N TYR A 90 -6.92 0.67 -17.37
CA TYR A 90 -5.94 0.73 -16.28
C TYR A 90 -4.57 1.26 -16.75
N SER A 91 -4.56 2.36 -17.52
CA SER A 91 -3.35 2.94 -18.15
C SER A 91 -2.13 3.12 -17.23
N GLY A 92 -2.34 3.33 -15.93
CA GLY A 92 -1.23 3.44 -14.96
C GLY A 92 -0.51 2.12 -14.65
N ALA A 93 -1.21 0.99 -14.63
CA ALA A 93 -0.58 -0.34 -14.51
C ALA A 93 0.22 -0.72 -15.76
N GLU A 94 -0.08 -0.07 -16.89
CA GLU A 94 0.53 -0.33 -18.20
C GLU A 94 1.69 0.60 -18.53
N THR A 95 1.99 1.55 -17.65
CA THR A 95 3.06 2.54 -17.84
C THR A 95 4.11 2.52 -16.75
N MET A 96 3.83 1.92 -15.59
CA MET A 96 4.80 1.75 -14.50
C MET A 96 5.58 0.43 -14.69
N PRO A 97 6.90 0.46 -14.95
CA PRO A 97 7.68 -0.74 -15.31
C PRO A 97 7.59 -1.87 -14.30
N ALA A 98 7.66 -1.55 -13.00
CA ALA A 98 7.49 -2.55 -11.93
C ALA A 98 6.15 -3.30 -12.01
N LEU A 99 5.01 -2.61 -12.19
CA LEU A 99 3.69 -3.26 -12.30
C LEU A 99 3.57 -4.14 -13.54
N ILE A 100 4.11 -3.69 -14.68
CA ILE A 100 4.13 -4.47 -15.93
C ILE A 100 4.86 -5.79 -15.69
N HIS A 101 6.06 -5.72 -15.10
CA HIS A 101 6.87 -6.91 -14.85
C HIS A 101 6.20 -7.88 -13.87
N LEU A 102 5.63 -7.39 -12.77
CA LEU A 102 4.90 -8.24 -11.81
C LEU A 102 3.75 -9.00 -12.49
N ARG A 103 3.05 -8.33 -13.43
CA ARG A 103 1.92 -8.91 -14.15
C ARG A 103 2.33 -9.90 -15.26
N GLU A 104 3.42 -9.62 -15.97
CA GLU A 104 3.91 -10.50 -17.03
C GLU A 104 4.57 -11.79 -16.49
N ALA A 105 5.06 -11.75 -15.24
CA ALA A 105 5.66 -12.89 -14.55
C ALA A 105 4.98 -13.18 -13.19
N PRO A 106 3.67 -13.53 -13.17
CA PRO A 106 2.90 -13.64 -11.93
C PRO A 106 3.39 -14.74 -10.97
N LEU A 107 4.14 -15.73 -11.48
CA LEU A 107 4.75 -16.78 -10.64
C LEU A 107 6.04 -16.32 -9.93
N ASP A 108 6.67 -15.25 -10.42
CA ASP A 108 7.85 -14.62 -9.80
C ASP A 108 7.50 -13.36 -9.02
N ALA A 109 6.24 -12.91 -9.08
CA ALA A 109 5.83 -11.61 -8.57
C ALA A 109 6.18 -11.37 -7.09
N PRO A 110 6.02 -12.35 -6.15
CA PRO A 110 6.48 -12.16 -4.77
C PRO A 110 7.99 -11.91 -4.65
N LEU A 111 8.82 -12.67 -5.39
CA LEU A 111 10.27 -12.47 -5.43
C LEU A 111 10.65 -11.11 -6.01
N MET A 112 9.94 -10.69 -7.05
CA MET A 112 10.20 -9.41 -7.72
C MET A 112 9.81 -8.23 -6.84
N ALA A 113 8.67 -8.32 -6.13
CA ALA A 113 8.25 -7.32 -5.16
C ALA A 113 9.24 -7.25 -3.98
N TRP A 114 9.71 -8.39 -3.48
CA TRP A 114 10.78 -8.48 -2.48
C TRP A 114 12.08 -7.81 -2.96
N ASP A 115 12.53 -8.13 -4.17
CA ASP A 115 13.74 -7.54 -4.75
C ASP A 115 13.58 -6.03 -5.00
N LEU A 116 12.36 -5.58 -5.29
CA LEU A 116 12.03 -4.17 -5.49
C LEU A 116 12.14 -3.39 -4.18
N VAL A 117 11.47 -3.83 -3.11
CA VAL A 117 11.56 -3.15 -1.80
C VAL A 117 13.00 -3.17 -1.29
N LEU A 118 13.69 -4.31 -1.37
CA LEU A 118 15.09 -4.39 -1.03
C LEU A 118 15.94 -3.44 -1.86
N SER A 119 15.60 -3.14 -3.12
CA SER A 119 16.35 -2.20 -3.94
C SER A 119 16.21 -0.74 -3.47
N TRP A 120 15.09 -0.41 -2.85
CA TRP A 120 14.77 0.93 -2.35
C TRP A 120 15.42 1.20 -0.99
N THR A 121 15.52 0.17 -0.15
CA THR A 121 15.81 0.31 1.29
C THR A 121 17.21 -0.20 1.71
N LYS A 122 18.17 -0.32 0.77
CA LYS A 122 19.54 -0.86 1.02
C LYS A 122 20.44 -0.01 1.93
N ALA A 123 19.95 1.08 2.49
CA ALA A 123 20.78 2.00 3.25
C ALA A 123 20.94 1.51 4.71
N PRO A 124 22.00 1.94 5.42
CA PRO A 124 22.31 1.45 6.76
C PRO A 124 21.59 2.20 7.89
N ASP A 125 20.80 3.23 7.57
CA ASP A 125 20.02 4.04 8.50
C ASP A 125 18.69 4.48 7.85
N PRO A 126 17.61 4.73 8.64
CA PRO A 126 16.28 5.10 8.14
C PRO A 126 16.31 6.34 7.25
N LEU A 127 17.04 7.37 7.66
CA LEU A 127 17.16 8.62 6.91
C LEU A 127 17.73 8.40 5.50
N SER A 128 18.84 7.69 5.40
CA SER A 128 19.45 7.38 4.11
C SER A 128 18.58 6.44 3.26
N ALA A 129 17.82 5.54 3.89
CA ALA A 129 16.93 4.60 3.23
C ALA A 129 15.74 5.34 2.61
N ALA A 130 15.11 6.27 3.35
CA ALA A 130 13.98 7.06 2.87
C ALA A 130 14.28 7.85 1.58
N PHE A 131 15.42 8.55 1.54
CA PHE A 131 15.82 9.30 0.34
C PHE A 131 16.30 8.41 -0.80
N ALA A 132 16.84 7.22 -0.50
CA ALA A 132 17.16 6.23 -1.52
C ALA A 132 15.88 5.64 -2.14
N ALA A 133 14.88 5.35 -1.32
CA ALA A 133 13.56 4.89 -1.73
C ALA A 133 12.86 5.94 -2.59
N ALA A 134 12.67 7.17 -2.08
CA ALA A 134 12.02 8.26 -2.80
C ALA A 134 12.68 8.53 -4.17
N SER A 135 14.02 8.51 -4.22
CA SER A 135 14.77 8.69 -5.47
C SER A 135 14.60 7.52 -6.46
N SER A 136 14.54 6.28 -5.96
CA SER A 136 14.45 5.08 -6.81
C SER A 136 13.04 4.89 -7.33
N MET A 137 12.02 5.09 -6.48
CA MET A 137 10.60 5.06 -6.84
C MET A 137 10.28 6.12 -7.90
N ALA A 138 10.92 7.30 -7.86
CA ALA A 138 10.74 8.33 -8.89
C ALA A 138 11.22 7.92 -10.28
N ALA A 139 12.06 6.88 -10.39
CA ALA A 139 12.45 6.31 -11.68
C ALA A 139 11.35 5.43 -12.30
N GLU A 140 10.39 4.96 -11.51
CA GLU A 140 9.28 4.10 -11.98
C GLU A 140 8.11 4.92 -12.55
N LEU A 141 8.04 6.22 -12.23
CA LEU A 141 6.93 7.07 -12.66
C LEU A 141 6.98 7.40 -14.17
N PRO A 142 5.81 7.58 -14.83
CA PRO A 142 5.74 7.90 -16.25
C PRO A 142 6.53 9.15 -16.62
N GLY A 143 7.27 9.08 -17.73
CA GLY A 143 8.03 10.22 -18.25
C GLY A 143 9.34 10.54 -17.51
N ALA A 144 9.67 9.80 -16.44
CA ALA A 144 10.99 9.87 -15.83
C ALA A 144 12.04 9.36 -16.83
N THR A 145 12.87 10.27 -17.36
CA THR A 145 14.01 9.85 -18.16
C THR A 145 15.12 9.36 -17.23
N ALA A 146 15.83 8.30 -17.62
CA ALA A 146 17.12 7.94 -17.03
C ALA A 146 18.15 9.04 -17.36
N GLY A 147 17.95 10.22 -16.81
CA GLY A 147 18.69 11.43 -17.11
C GLY A 147 20.09 11.34 -16.55
N ASN A 148 21.03 10.86 -17.37
CA ASN A 148 22.47 10.88 -17.15
C ASN A 148 23.09 12.30 -17.07
N ARG A 149 22.29 13.35 -16.82
CA ARG A 149 22.86 14.63 -16.43
C ARG A 149 23.39 14.45 -15.02
N ARG A 150 24.71 14.23 -14.91
CA ARG A 150 25.42 14.31 -13.63
C ARG A 150 24.85 15.49 -12.87
N LEU A 151 24.20 15.18 -11.75
CA LEU A 151 23.88 16.13 -10.72
C LEU A 151 25.12 17.00 -10.54
N ALA A 152 24.97 18.31 -10.74
CA ALA A 152 26.00 19.25 -10.34
C ALA A 152 26.01 19.31 -8.80
N ILE A 153 26.29 18.17 -8.14
CA ILE A 153 26.61 18.13 -6.72
C ILE A 153 28.02 18.72 -6.61
N GLY A 154 28.04 20.04 -6.42
CA GLY A 154 28.99 20.68 -5.54
C GLY A 154 30.21 21.33 -6.19
N ARG A 155 30.14 22.65 -6.35
CA ARG A 155 31.08 23.45 -5.55
C ARG A 155 30.74 23.17 -4.08
N ARG A 156 31.72 22.87 -3.22
CA ARG A 156 31.49 22.79 -1.76
C ARG A 156 30.65 24.00 -1.34
N LEU A 157 29.43 23.76 -0.86
CA LEU A 157 28.63 24.80 -0.22
C LEU A 157 29.47 25.32 0.95
N ARG A 158 29.72 26.63 0.98
CA ARG A 158 30.53 27.29 2.03
C ARG A 158 29.59 27.93 3.02
N GLY A 159 30.04 28.09 4.27
CA GLY A 159 29.26 28.70 5.34
C GLY A 159 28.89 27.70 6.44
N THR A 160 28.10 28.17 7.40
CA THR A 160 27.57 27.36 8.51
C THR A 160 26.58 26.31 7.99
N ALA A 161 26.24 25.29 8.78
CA ALA A 161 25.26 24.28 8.42
C ALA A 161 23.91 24.93 8.06
N SER A 162 23.43 25.89 8.87
CA SER A 162 22.20 26.64 8.60
C SER A 162 22.22 27.35 7.23
N GLN A 163 23.33 28.00 6.88
CA GLN A 163 23.48 28.67 5.57
C GLN A 163 23.47 27.69 4.39
N ARG A 164 24.08 26.51 4.57
CA ARG A 164 24.10 25.47 3.53
C ARG A 164 22.73 24.82 3.37
N LEU A 165 21.98 24.64 4.46
CA LEU A 165 20.58 24.20 4.44
C LEU A 165 19.70 25.18 3.65
N VAL A 166 19.77 26.48 3.95
CA VAL A 166 19.02 27.53 3.22
C VAL A 166 19.34 27.50 1.72
N CYS A 167 20.61 27.34 1.35
CA CYS A 167 21.04 27.25 -0.04
C CYS A 167 20.49 25.99 -0.73
N ALA A 168 20.61 24.83 -0.10
CA ALA A 168 20.10 23.57 -0.64
C ALA A 168 18.59 23.59 -0.83
N PHE A 169 17.84 24.08 0.17
CA PHE A 169 16.40 24.30 0.08
C PHE A 169 16.03 25.22 -1.11
N THR A 170 16.69 26.38 -1.23
CA THR A 170 16.39 27.33 -2.31
C THR A 170 16.64 26.72 -3.69
N ASN A 171 17.71 25.94 -3.82
CA ASN A 171 18.02 25.23 -5.07
C ASN A 171 16.99 24.15 -5.39
N ALA A 172 16.59 23.34 -4.40
CA ALA A 172 15.57 22.31 -4.57
C ALA A 172 14.21 22.92 -4.95
N ALA A 173 13.81 24.02 -4.29
CA ALA A 173 12.58 24.74 -4.59
C ALA A 173 12.56 25.28 -6.03
N ALA A 174 13.69 25.84 -6.50
CA ALA A 174 13.83 26.27 -7.88
C ALA A 174 13.75 25.12 -8.89
N MET A 175 14.32 23.95 -8.58
CA MET A 175 14.20 22.75 -9.41
C MET A 175 12.75 22.29 -9.56
N VAL A 176 11.95 22.34 -8.50
CA VAL A 176 10.54 21.98 -8.58
C VAL A 176 9.75 23.05 -9.36
N ASP A 177 9.85 24.32 -8.95
CA ASP A 177 9.04 25.40 -9.51
C ASP A 177 9.31 25.70 -10.99
N SER A 178 10.59 25.87 -11.33
CA SER A 178 11.05 26.26 -12.66
C SER A 178 11.53 25.08 -13.51
N GLY A 179 11.66 23.89 -12.92
CA GLY A 179 12.04 22.65 -13.60
C GLY A 179 10.86 21.70 -13.74
N ALA A 180 10.43 21.09 -12.62
CA ALA A 180 9.39 20.06 -12.60
C ALA A 180 8.03 20.56 -13.10
N LEU A 181 7.66 21.78 -12.68
CA LEU A 181 6.36 22.38 -12.99
C LEU A 181 6.42 23.36 -14.17
N ARG A 182 7.55 23.46 -14.89
CA ARG A 182 7.79 24.50 -15.92
C ARG A 182 6.72 24.57 -17.01
N ASN A 183 6.10 23.44 -17.33
CA ASN A 183 5.08 23.33 -18.37
C ASN A 183 3.66 23.37 -17.82
N VAL A 184 3.47 23.47 -16.50
CA VAL A 184 2.15 23.51 -15.86
C VAL A 184 1.77 24.98 -15.64
N PRO A 185 0.78 25.53 -16.36
CA PRO A 185 0.42 26.94 -16.25
C PRO A 185 -0.13 27.30 -14.86
N GLY A 186 -0.01 28.56 -14.46
CA GLY A 186 -0.33 29.00 -13.09
C GLY A 186 -1.78 28.79 -12.67
N GLU A 187 -2.75 28.87 -13.59
CA GLU A 187 -4.15 28.55 -13.29
C GLU A 187 -4.35 27.08 -12.94
N TRP A 188 -3.66 26.18 -13.66
CA TRP A 188 -3.70 24.75 -13.45
C TRP A 188 -2.94 24.33 -12.21
N ARG A 189 -1.86 25.03 -11.83
CA ARG A 189 -1.22 24.84 -10.52
C ARG A 189 -2.19 25.16 -9.38
N ARG A 190 -2.96 26.25 -9.48
CA ARG A 190 -3.98 26.61 -8.47
C ARG A 190 -5.16 25.65 -8.43
N ALA A 191 -5.56 25.09 -9.58
CA ALA A 191 -6.64 24.11 -9.65
C ALA A 191 -6.35 22.85 -8.81
N CYS A 192 -5.07 22.51 -8.61
CA CYS A 192 -4.66 21.41 -7.74
C CYS A 192 -5.12 21.60 -6.29
N GLY A 193 -5.13 22.83 -5.77
CA GLY A 193 -5.61 23.08 -4.41
C GLY A 193 -7.07 22.65 -4.24
N PHE A 194 -7.92 22.93 -5.24
CA PHE A 194 -9.28 22.40 -5.30
C PHE A 194 -9.27 20.87 -5.40
N THR A 195 -8.47 20.27 -6.30
CA THR A 195 -8.48 18.81 -6.48
C THR A 195 -8.02 18.06 -5.23
N ALA A 196 -6.97 18.53 -4.57
CA ALA A 196 -6.49 17.97 -3.30
C ALA A 196 -7.56 18.09 -2.21
N ALA A 197 -8.21 19.25 -2.07
CA ALA A 197 -9.28 19.45 -1.11
C ALA A 197 -10.53 18.62 -1.42
N TRP A 198 -10.86 18.46 -2.70
CA TRP A 198 -11.98 17.63 -3.15
C TRP A 198 -11.71 16.16 -2.83
N LEU A 199 -10.50 15.64 -3.09
CA LEU A 199 -10.10 14.27 -2.74
C LEU A 199 -10.00 14.04 -1.23
N ALA A 200 -9.52 15.04 -0.48
CA ALA A 200 -9.47 15.00 0.98
C ALA A 200 -10.87 15.17 1.60
N SER A 201 -11.84 15.70 0.87
CA SER A 201 -13.18 15.94 1.37
C SER A 201 -13.96 14.64 1.55
N ALA A 202 -14.71 14.59 2.64
CA ALA A 202 -15.64 13.51 2.95
C ALA A 202 -17.06 13.81 2.40
N GLY A 203 -17.36 15.06 2.02
CA GLY A 203 -18.67 15.45 1.49
C GLY A 203 -19.79 15.31 2.53
N GLU A 204 -19.66 15.99 3.67
CA GLU A 204 -20.53 15.95 4.84
C GLU A 204 -22.05 15.81 4.56
N ARG A 205 -22.61 14.60 4.69
CA ARG A 205 -23.99 14.38 5.18
C ARG A 205 -24.25 12.93 5.61
N PHE A 206 -24.55 12.75 6.89
CA PHE A 206 -25.19 11.54 7.41
C PHE A 206 -26.61 11.46 6.85
N LEU A 207 -26.86 10.47 6.01
CA LEU A 207 -28.23 10.11 5.62
C LEU A 207 -28.60 8.90 6.45
N GLY A 208 -29.53 9.10 7.39
CA GLY A 208 -30.01 8.07 8.32
C GLY A 208 -30.66 6.89 7.58
N ARG A 209 -29.84 5.97 7.08
CA ARG A 209 -30.24 4.63 6.68
C ARG A 209 -29.83 3.65 7.77
N SER A 210 -30.66 2.64 7.95
CA SER A 210 -30.52 1.58 8.93
C SER A 210 -29.15 0.92 8.80
N LYS A 211 -28.38 0.96 9.91
CA LYS A 211 -26.96 0.55 10.10
C LYS A 211 -25.87 1.64 10.02
N GLY A 212 -26.22 2.92 10.03
CA GLY A 212 -25.32 3.98 10.55
C GLY A 212 -24.13 4.41 9.65
N ALA A 213 -23.90 3.76 8.51
CA ALA A 213 -22.95 4.24 7.50
C ALA A 213 -23.58 5.42 6.70
N PRO A 214 -22.90 6.56 6.54
CA PRO A 214 -23.32 7.61 5.61
C PRO A 214 -23.22 7.11 4.17
N GLU A 215 -23.69 7.88 3.17
CA GLU A 215 -23.48 7.55 1.74
C GLU A 215 -22.01 7.74 1.31
N TYR A 216 -21.07 7.15 2.06
CA TYR A 216 -19.67 6.98 1.69
C TYR A 216 -19.56 5.78 0.77
N TYR A 217 -19.37 6.04 -0.51
CA TYR A 217 -18.94 5.03 -1.46
C TYR A 217 -17.41 4.97 -1.46
N PHE A 218 -16.78 4.64 -0.31
CA PHE A 218 -15.34 4.38 -0.29
C PHE A 218 -15.00 3.13 -1.12
N HIS A 219 -15.94 2.19 -1.25
CA HIS A 219 -15.81 0.94 -2.02
C HIS A 219 -15.54 1.06 -3.52
N TRP A 220 -15.70 2.25 -4.11
CA TRP A 220 -15.40 2.49 -5.53
C TRP A 220 -14.21 3.45 -5.73
N PHE A 221 -13.48 3.67 -4.63
CA PHE A 221 -12.11 4.17 -4.46
C PHE A 221 -11.69 5.41 -5.27
N PHE A 222 -11.67 6.53 -4.53
CA PHE A 222 -11.02 7.83 -4.80
C PHE A 222 -11.68 8.81 -5.78
N ALA A 223 -12.94 8.58 -6.16
CA ALA A 223 -13.82 9.72 -6.45
C ALA A 223 -14.40 10.19 -5.11
N PRO A 224 -14.20 11.45 -4.70
CA PRO A 224 -14.91 11.95 -3.53
C PRO A 224 -16.40 11.90 -3.83
N ALA A 225 -17.18 11.48 -2.84
CA ALA A 225 -18.63 11.34 -2.95
C ALA A 225 -19.31 12.73 -2.96
N ASP A 226 -18.71 13.74 -3.57
CA ASP A 226 -19.10 15.14 -3.53
C ASP A 226 -19.31 15.69 -4.95
N PRO A 227 -20.48 15.45 -5.56
CA PRO A 227 -20.77 15.82 -6.95
C PRO A 227 -20.81 17.34 -7.15
N PHE A 228 -20.65 17.77 -8.40
CA PHE A 228 -20.67 19.20 -8.77
C PHE A 228 -22.10 19.72 -8.89
N ASP A 229 -22.36 20.97 -8.46
CA ASP A 229 -23.60 21.66 -8.80
C ASP A 229 -23.55 22.14 -10.26
N THR A 230 -24.07 21.31 -11.17
CA THR A 230 -24.09 21.63 -12.61
C THR A 230 -25.13 22.68 -12.99
N ASN A 231 -25.94 23.19 -12.06
CA ASN A 231 -26.94 24.23 -12.35
C ASN A 231 -26.36 25.64 -12.21
N ALA A 232 -25.23 25.80 -11.53
CA ALA A 232 -24.53 27.07 -11.39
C ALA A 232 -23.53 27.28 -12.55
N PRO A 233 -23.28 28.53 -12.98
CA PRO A 233 -22.30 28.80 -14.04
C PRO A 233 -20.87 28.45 -13.59
N PRO A 234 -19.98 28.04 -14.54
CA PRO A 234 -18.59 27.73 -14.23
C PRO A 234 -17.87 28.86 -13.49
N GLY A 235 -17.14 28.53 -12.41
CA GLY A 235 -16.47 29.50 -11.55
C GLY A 235 -17.32 30.09 -10.41
N GLU A 236 -18.65 29.91 -10.46
CA GLU A 236 -19.57 30.17 -9.34
C GLU A 236 -20.11 28.88 -8.72
N ALA A 237 -20.09 27.78 -9.49
CA ALA A 237 -20.46 26.45 -9.04
C ALA A 237 -19.66 25.98 -7.83
N ARG A 238 -20.33 25.17 -7.01
CA ARG A 238 -19.76 24.53 -5.81
C ARG A 238 -20.03 23.04 -5.83
N THR A 239 -19.24 22.30 -5.08
CA THR A 239 -19.55 20.89 -4.79
C THR A 239 -20.77 20.81 -3.88
N LEU A 240 -21.64 19.83 -4.09
CA LEU A 240 -22.97 19.77 -3.46
C LEU A 240 -22.93 19.44 -1.97
N LYS A 241 -21.88 18.77 -1.49
CA LYS A 241 -21.75 18.33 -0.12
C LYS A 241 -20.77 19.21 0.68
N ALA A 242 -19.51 19.33 0.26
CA ALA A 242 -18.54 20.15 0.99
C ALA A 242 -18.58 21.64 0.64
N GLY A 243 -19.35 22.04 -0.37
CA GLY A 243 -19.48 23.44 -0.76
C GLY A 243 -18.19 24.05 -1.31
N LEU A 244 -17.24 23.25 -1.77
CA LEU A 244 -15.96 23.72 -2.31
C LEU A 244 -16.22 24.50 -3.59
N LYS A 245 -15.61 25.68 -3.73
CA LYS A 245 -15.73 26.48 -4.96
C LYS A 245 -15.01 25.77 -6.10
N ILE A 246 -15.76 25.46 -7.17
CA ILE A 246 -15.22 24.77 -8.34
C ILE A 246 -14.46 25.78 -9.21
N PRO A 247 -13.18 25.53 -9.56
CA PRO A 247 -12.43 26.32 -10.52
C PRO A 247 -13.16 26.42 -11.87
N ALA A 248 -13.14 27.59 -12.51
CA ALA A 248 -13.82 27.80 -13.80
C ALA A 248 -13.32 26.88 -14.93
N CYS A 249 -12.11 26.34 -14.79
CA CYS A 249 -11.57 25.36 -15.73
C CYS A 249 -12.26 23.99 -15.65
N PHE A 250 -12.95 23.66 -14.55
CA PHE A 250 -13.71 22.41 -14.40
C PHE A 250 -15.20 22.66 -14.58
N THR A 251 -15.83 21.87 -15.45
CA THR A 251 -17.28 21.91 -15.72
C THR A 251 -18.03 20.69 -15.19
N ASN A 252 -17.32 19.60 -14.93
CA ASN A 252 -17.84 18.37 -14.35
C ASN A 252 -16.69 17.58 -13.69
N GLU A 253 -17.01 16.51 -12.98
CA GLU A 253 -16.05 15.68 -12.26
C GLU A 253 -15.05 14.97 -13.20
N MET A 254 -15.45 14.66 -14.44
CA MET A 254 -14.57 14.03 -15.42
C MET A 254 -13.47 14.99 -15.91
N ASP A 255 -13.66 16.30 -15.79
CA ASP A 255 -12.59 17.26 -16.10
C ASP A 255 -11.45 17.17 -15.07
N VAL A 256 -11.75 16.91 -13.79
CA VAL A 256 -10.73 16.68 -12.76
C VAL A 256 -9.92 15.43 -13.10
N TYR A 257 -10.59 14.40 -13.59
CA TYR A 257 -9.92 13.21 -14.10
C TYR A 257 -8.93 13.54 -15.22
N TRP A 258 -9.40 14.18 -16.31
CA TRP A 258 -8.54 14.46 -17.46
C TRP A 258 -7.38 15.40 -17.12
N TYR A 259 -7.60 16.32 -16.19
CA TYR A 259 -6.56 17.14 -15.59
C TYR A 259 -5.47 16.29 -14.94
N LEU A 260 -5.86 15.41 -14.01
CA LEU A 260 -4.89 14.59 -13.28
C LEU A 260 -4.15 13.63 -14.24
N HIS A 261 -4.89 13.04 -15.17
CA HIS A 261 -4.33 12.16 -16.19
C HIS A 261 -3.33 12.86 -17.10
N THR A 262 -3.62 14.09 -17.52
CA THR A 262 -2.73 14.86 -18.39
C THR A 262 -1.49 15.35 -17.64
N LEU A 263 -1.62 15.84 -16.40
CA LEU A 263 -0.48 16.23 -15.56
C LEU A 263 0.48 15.08 -15.29
N ALA A 264 -0.07 13.90 -14.98
CA ALA A 264 0.68 12.67 -14.77
C ALA A 264 1.35 12.14 -16.06
N GLY A 265 0.95 12.66 -17.22
CA GLY A 265 1.58 12.35 -18.49
C GLY A 265 1.13 11.05 -19.16
N PHE A 266 0.07 10.41 -18.66
CA PHE A 266 -0.48 9.18 -19.22
C PHE A 266 -1.02 9.35 -20.65
N PRO A 267 -0.92 8.31 -21.50
CA PRO A 267 -1.48 8.33 -22.86
C PRO A 267 -3.01 8.32 -22.82
N ALA A 268 -3.64 9.04 -23.76
CA ALA A 268 -5.10 9.07 -23.85
C ALA A 268 -5.67 7.65 -24.07
N PRO A 269 -6.73 7.25 -23.35
CA PRO A 269 -7.45 6.01 -23.64
C PRO A 269 -7.96 5.96 -25.10
N SER A 270 -8.25 4.75 -25.58
CA SER A 270 -8.60 4.37 -26.95
C SER A 270 -9.87 5.01 -27.50
N GLY A 271 -10.69 5.62 -26.62
CA GLY A 271 -11.80 6.50 -26.98
C GLY A 271 -11.39 7.94 -27.34
N GLY A 272 -10.11 8.28 -27.28
CA GLY A 272 -9.56 9.63 -27.49
C GLY A 272 -9.79 10.58 -26.31
N LYS A 273 -9.05 11.70 -26.29
CA LYS A 273 -9.37 12.81 -25.39
C LYS A 273 -10.56 13.59 -25.96
N PRO A 274 -11.51 14.09 -25.14
CA PRO A 274 -12.52 15.03 -25.60
C PRO A 274 -11.85 16.27 -26.22
N ASP A 275 -12.46 16.89 -27.24
CA ASP A 275 -11.87 18.02 -27.98
C ASP A 275 -11.29 19.12 -27.07
N ARG A 276 -11.95 19.42 -25.94
CA ARG A 276 -11.48 20.39 -24.94
C ARG A 276 -10.15 20.04 -24.26
N TRP A 277 -9.81 18.76 -24.21
CA TRP A 277 -8.58 18.20 -23.63
C TRP A 277 -7.56 17.77 -24.70
N VAL A 278 -7.86 17.99 -25.99
CA VAL A 278 -7.00 17.71 -27.15
C VAL A 278 -6.08 18.91 -27.47
N GLU A 279 -6.46 20.13 -27.09
CA GLU A 279 -5.59 21.31 -27.21
C GLU A 279 -4.42 21.21 -26.21
N ASP A 280 -3.17 21.32 -26.69
CA ASP A 280 -1.90 21.11 -25.99
C ASP A 280 -1.58 22.15 -24.86
N ASP A 281 -2.59 22.73 -24.22
CA ASP A 281 -2.43 23.84 -23.26
C ASP A 281 -1.91 23.38 -21.88
N LEU A 282 -2.10 22.11 -21.51
CA LEU A 282 -1.68 21.56 -20.21
C LEU A 282 -0.40 20.72 -20.34
N GLY A 283 0.72 21.24 -19.83
CA GLY A 283 1.96 20.48 -19.77
C GLY A 283 2.04 19.44 -18.66
N LYS A 284 2.95 18.48 -18.83
CA LYS A 284 3.19 17.37 -17.89
C LYS A 284 4.16 17.77 -16.77
N ILE A 285 4.03 17.10 -15.63
CA ILE A 285 5.01 17.18 -14.54
C ILE A 285 6.29 16.43 -14.95
N ASP A 286 7.44 17.05 -14.71
CA ASP A 286 8.75 16.42 -14.92
C ASP A 286 9.26 15.83 -13.59
N PHE A 287 8.92 14.56 -13.36
CA PHE A 287 9.32 13.81 -12.16
C PHE A 287 10.84 13.61 -12.05
N SER A 288 11.59 13.71 -13.16
CA SER A 288 13.06 13.69 -13.10
C SER A 288 13.62 14.91 -12.37
N GLU A 289 13.01 16.09 -12.51
CA GLU A 289 13.42 17.27 -11.74
C GLU A 289 12.97 17.21 -10.27
N MET A 290 11.81 16.61 -9.96
CA MET A 290 11.41 16.35 -8.56
C MET A 290 12.37 15.39 -7.85
N ARG A 291 12.79 14.34 -8.55
CA ARG A 291 13.86 13.45 -8.07
C ARG A 291 15.15 14.21 -7.79
N ARG A 292 15.59 15.08 -8.70
CA ARG A 292 16.81 15.90 -8.50
C ARG A 292 16.71 16.85 -7.32
N ALA A 293 15.53 17.44 -7.08
CA ALA A 293 15.27 18.25 -5.90
C ALA A 293 15.42 17.42 -4.62
N THR A 294 14.83 16.22 -4.60
CA THR A 294 14.95 15.25 -3.49
C THR A 294 16.40 14.83 -3.25
N GLU A 295 17.15 14.50 -4.31
CA GLU A 295 18.58 14.16 -4.22
C GLU A 295 19.44 15.35 -3.75
N THR A 296 19.01 16.60 -4.01
CA THR A 296 19.65 17.82 -3.50
C THR A 296 19.41 17.99 -2.00
N LEU A 297 18.19 17.74 -1.52
CA LEU A 297 17.84 17.75 -0.10
C LEU A 297 18.57 16.65 0.67
N ARG A 298 18.70 15.44 0.09
CA ARG A 298 19.49 14.35 0.68
C ARG A 298 20.92 14.79 1.06
N GLY A 299 21.52 15.73 0.32
CA GLY A 299 22.86 16.25 0.63
C GLY A 299 22.97 17.03 1.95
N ILE A 300 21.86 17.57 2.46
CA ILE A 300 21.76 18.25 3.76
C ILE A 300 20.94 17.44 4.78
N LEU A 301 20.47 16.26 4.40
CA LEU A 301 19.76 15.32 5.27
C LEU A 301 20.56 14.02 5.36
N THR A 302 21.83 14.16 5.72
CA THR A 302 22.70 13.02 6.06
C THR A 302 22.92 13.00 7.57
N PRO A 303 23.12 11.83 8.19
CA PRO A 303 23.41 11.77 9.63
C PRO A 303 24.60 12.64 10.04
N ALA A 304 25.62 12.75 9.18
CA ALA A 304 26.79 13.59 9.42
C ALA A 304 26.47 15.09 9.38
N PHE A 305 25.60 15.54 8.46
CA PHE A 305 25.19 16.94 8.38
C PHE A 305 24.27 17.32 9.53
N LEU A 306 23.28 16.49 9.86
CA LEU A 306 22.35 16.77 10.96
C LEU A 306 23.09 16.89 12.29
N LYS A 307 24.12 16.06 12.52
CA LYS A 307 25.02 16.19 13.67
C LYS A 307 25.85 17.48 13.67
N GLU A 308 26.23 17.99 12.50
CA GLU A 308 26.90 19.30 12.41
C GLU A 308 25.93 20.44 12.70
N LEU A 309 24.70 20.35 12.19
CA LEU A 309 23.63 21.32 12.43
C LEU A 309 23.28 21.38 13.92
N GLU A 310 23.03 20.24 14.57
CA GLU A 310 22.75 20.11 16.01
C GLU A 310 23.81 20.86 16.85
N ARG A 311 25.11 20.65 16.56
CA ARG A 311 26.21 21.37 17.25
C ARG A 311 26.23 22.88 17.01
N GLU A 312 25.86 23.33 15.82
CA GLU A 312 25.74 24.76 15.54
C GLU A 312 24.62 25.36 16.40
N LEU A 313 23.46 24.72 16.42
CA LEU A 313 22.27 25.19 17.14
C LEU A 313 22.44 25.16 18.66
N GLU A 314 23.08 24.14 19.22
CA GLU A 314 23.41 24.04 20.65
C GLU A 314 24.14 25.29 21.18
N SER A 315 25.03 25.86 20.36
CA SER A 315 25.86 27.02 20.73
C SER A 315 25.23 28.38 20.41
N ALA A 316 24.09 28.39 19.69
CA ALA A 316 23.49 29.62 19.21
C ALA A 316 22.73 30.37 20.32
N GLU A 317 22.68 31.70 20.17
CA GLU A 317 21.87 32.57 21.02
C GLU A 317 20.39 32.49 20.61
N GLU A 318 19.51 32.51 21.61
CA GLU A 318 18.06 32.49 21.41
C GLU A 318 17.46 33.87 21.63
N THR A 319 16.45 34.17 20.83
CA THR A 319 15.64 35.39 20.93
C THR A 319 14.17 35.01 21.09
N ALA A 320 13.37 35.88 21.70
CA ALA A 320 11.92 35.66 21.73
C ALA A 320 11.37 35.64 20.30
N SER A 321 10.38 34.79 20.01
CA SER A 321 9.76 34.80 18.69
C SER A 321 9.10 36.15 18.39
N GLY A 322 9.10 36.51 17.11
CA GLY A 322 8.35 37.65 16.56
C GLY A 322 7.66 37.29 15.24
N ILE A 323 7.50 35.98 14.97
CA ILE A 323 6.86 35.46 13.78
C ILE A 323 5.43 35.06 14.12
N ASP A 324 4.48 35.51 13.32
CA ASP A 324 3.08 35.10 13.44
C ASP A 324 2.93 33.59 13.31
N GLY A 325 2.20 32.98 14.24
CA GLY A 325 2.06 31.53 14.32
C GLY A 325 3.26 30.78 14.91
N VAL A 326 4.26 31.45 15.49
CA VAL A 326 5.35 30.79 16.22
C VAL A 326 5.42 31.31 17.65
N GLU A 327 5.23 30.45 18.64
CA GLU A 327 5.42 30.73 20.06
C GLU A 327 6.70 30.02 20.56
N GLY A 328 7.41 30.62 21.52
CA GLY A 328 8.69 30.11 22.04
C GLY A 328 9.90 30.93 21.61
N SER A 329 11.10 30.38 21.77
CA SER A 329 12.36 31.00 21.35
C SER A 329 12.69 30.72 19.89
N LEU A 330 13.56 31.54 19.29
CA LEU A 330 14.10 31.35 17.95
C LEU A 330 15.61 31.54 17.97
N ILE A 331 16.31 30.70 17.21
CA ILE A 331 17.73 30.87 16.90
C ILE A 331 17.95 31.77 15.68
N GLY A 332 17.08 31.66 14.66
CA GLY A 332 17.29 32.43 13.42
C GLY A 332 16.14 32.36 12.43
N VAL A 333 16.09 33.36 11.55
CA VAL A 333 15.11 33.45 10.46
C VAL A 333 15.83 33.90 9.19
N TYR A 334 15.68 33.14 8.11
CA TYR A 334 16.24 33.47 6.80
C TYR A 334 15.12 33.69 5.78
N GLN A 335 15.13 34.84 5.12
CA GLN A 335 14.22 35.10 4.02
C GLN A 335 14.78 34.53 2.72
N THR A 336 13.95 33.79 1.97
CA THR A 336 14.28 33.33 0.61
C THR A 336 13.21 33.75 -0.38
N ALA A 337 13.47 33.54 -1.67
CA ALA A 337 12.46 33.73 -2.73
C ALA A 337 11.31 32.71 -2.64
N TYR A 338 11.50 31.60 -1.93
CA TYR A 338 10.54 30.50 -1.81
C TYR A 338 9.94 30.38 -0.40
N GLY A 339 10.03 31.43 0.42
CA GLY A 339 9.49 31.47 1.78
C GLY A 339 10.56 31.56 2.88
N LYS A 340 10.12 31.70 4.13
CA LYS A 340 11.03 31.80 5.27
C LYS A 340 11.56 30.43 5.66
N VAL A 341 12.82 30.40 6.09
CA VAL A 341 13.41 29.32 6.89
C VAL A 341 13.43 29.81 8.32
N VAL A 342 12.73 29.10 9.21
CA VAL A 342 12.62 29.42 10.63
C VAL A 342 13.40 28.37 11.41
N ILE A 343 14.27 28.81 12.33
CA ILE A 343 15.01 27.94 13.25
C ILE A 343 14.51 28.19 14.68
N GLY A 344 13.86 27.19 15.26
CA GLY A 344 13.34 27.14 16.62
C GLY A 344 14.42 27.21 17.70
N GLY A 345 14.00 27.34 18.95
CA GLY A 345 14.89 27.34 20.11
C GLY A 345 15.16 25.92 20.60
N LYS A 346 15.81 25.78 21.76
CA LYS A 346 16.14 24.47 22.38
C LYS A 346 15.09 24.01 23.41
N GLY A 347 13.97 24.72 23.48
CA GLY A 347 12.92 24.43 24.43
C GLY A 347 11.59 24.71 23.78
N ARG A 348 10.54 24.18 24.38
CA ARG A 348 9.19 24.12 23.81
C ARG A 348 8.78 25.32 22.95
N ASN A 349 8.50 25.03 21.69
CA ASN A 349 7.95 25.86 20.66
C ASN A 349 6.54 25.40 20.25
N VAL A 350 5.75 26.32 19.71
CA VAL A 350 4.43 26.02 19.12
C VAL A 350 4.37 26.68 17.75
N TYR A 351 4.15 25.87 16.72
CA TYR A 351 4.05 26.26 15.32
C TYR A 351 2.60 26.14 14.85
N ARG A 352 1.82 27.23 14.92
CA ARG A 352 0.42 27.30 14.42
C ARG A 352 0.39 27.90 13.03
N ASP A 353 0.35 27.04 12.01
CA ASP A 353 0.33 27.45 10.61
C ASP A 353 1.32 28.59 10.31
N PRO A 354 2.62 28.47 10.67
CA PRO A 354 3.57 29.56 10.53
C PRO A 354 3.84 29.86 9.05
N ASP A 355 4.12 31.12 8.71
CA ASP A 355 4.56 31.53 7.36
C ASP A 355 6.02 31.10 7.10
N ALA A 356 6.24 29.79 7.05
CA ALA A 356 7.53 29.14 6.91
C ALA A 356 7.46 28.01 5.88
N ALA A 357 8.39 28.05 4.92
CA ALA A 357 8.61 26.95 3.98
C ALA A 357 9.51 25.87 4.60
N VAL A 358 10.40 26.28 5.51
CA VAL A 358 11.27 25.39 6.27
C VAL A 358 11.18 25.72 7.75
N ILE A 359 11.04 24.68 8.57
CA ILE A 359 11.18 24.73 10.02
C ILE A 359 12.32 23.79 10.41
N VAL A 360 13.22 24.28 11.25
CA VAL A 360 14.25 23.46 11.90
C VAL A 360 14.12 23.73 13.39
N ASP A 361 13.73 22.75 14.19
CA ASP A 361 13.72 22.91 15.64
C ASP A 361 15.02 22.38 16.24
N ALA A 362 15.52 23.04 17.29
CA ALA A 362 16.73 22.61 17.99
C ALA A 362 16.43 21.66 19.16
N GLY A 363 15.15 21.55 19.55
CA GLY A 363 14.59 20.51 20.39
C GLY A 363 13.63 21.04 21.47
N GLY A 364 13.10 20.12 22.25
CA GLY A 364 12.07 20.38 23.25
C GLY A 364 10.73 19.79 22.81
N ASP A 365 9.80 19.65 23.74
CA ASP A 365 8.52 18.98 23.44
C ASP A 365 7.56 19.94 22.71
N ASP A 366 7.50 19.88 21.38
CA ASP A 366 6.97 20.90 20.49
C ASP A 366 5.60 20.58 19.88
N ASP A 367 4.81 21.62 19.58
CA ASP A 367 3.50 21.49 18.96
C ASP A 367 3.51 22.04 17.52
N TYR A 368 3.36 21.16 16.54
CA TYR A 368 3.26 21.51 15.13
C TYR A 368 1.79 21.39 14.66
N LEU A 369 1.10 22.52 14.57
CA LEU A 369 -0.35 22.57 14.40
C LEU A 369 -0.72 23.21 13.05
N PHE A 370 -1.16 22.37 12.11
CA PHE A 370 -1.47 22.76 10.73
C PHE A 370 -2.96 22.60 10.40
N SER A 371 -3.61 23.70 10.02
CA SER A 371 -5.05 23.77 9.74
C SER A 371 -5.39 24.52 8.44
N ARG A 372 -4.39 24.83 7.61
CA ARG A 372 -4.55 25.57 6.35
C ARG A 372 -5.49 24.91 5.33
N GLY A 373 -6.19 25.77 4.60
CA GLY A 373 -7.16 25.41 3.57
C GLY A 373 -6.55 25.10 2.20
N ALA A 374 -7.44 24.78 1.27
CA ALA A 374 -7.14 24.38 -0.11
C ALA A 374 -6.32 25.43 -0.89
N GLU A 375 -6.50 26.70 -0.58
CA GLU A 375 -5.83 27.85 -1.21
C GLU A 375 -4.33 27.93 -0.94
N GLU A 376 -3.86 27.26 0.12
CA GLU A 376 -2.44 27.21 0.49
C GLU A 376 -1.71 25.98 -0.06
N VAL A 377 -2.46 25.03 -0.62
CA VAL A 377 -1.89 23.86 -1.29
C VAL A 377 -1.08 24.29 -2.51
N GLY A 378 0.14 23.74 -2.64
CA GLY A 378 1.06 24.09 -3.73
C GLY A 378 1.71 25.48 -3.61
N ARG A 379 1.49 26.20 -2.50
CA ARG A 379 2.14 27.49 -2.21
C ARG A 379 3.66 27.40 -2.22
N TRP A 380 4.19 26.30 -1.70
CA TRP A 380 5.61 26.04 -1.61
C TRP A 380 5.99 24.82 -2.45
N PRO A 381 6.89 24.96 -3.43
CA PRO A 381 7.37 23.84 -4.24
C PRO A 381 8.11 22.79 -3.40
N VAL A 382 8.75 23.22 -2.31
CA VAL A 382 9.42 22.37 -1.33
C VAL A 382 9.01 22.81 0.08
N ARG A 383 8.71 21.84 0.94
CA ARG A 383 8.47 22.04 2.38
C ARG A 383 9.38 21.10 3.16
N LEU A 384 10.03 21.61 4.19
CA LEU A 384 10.98 20.86 5.00
C LEU A 384 10.75 21.15 6.49
N LEU A 385 10.56 20.11 7.29
CA LEU A 385 10.55 20.17 8.75
C LEU A 385 11.65 19.24 9.25
N ILE A 386 12.54 19.75 10.09
CA ILE A 386 13.56 18.96 10.80
C ILE A 386 13.36 19.21 12.29
N ASP A 387 12.93 18.20 13.02
CA ASP A 387 13.03 18.16 14.48
C ASP A 387 14.31 17.43 14.89
N LEU A 388 14.96 17.84 15.98
CA LEU A 388 16.20 17.23 16.45
C LEU A 388 16.03 16.40 17.72
N SER A 389 15.02 16.68 18.54
CA SER A 389 14.69 15.94 19.76
C SER A 389 13.48 16.52 20.48
N GLY A 390 12.64 15.67 21.05
CA GLY A 390 11.54 16.08 21.92
C GLY A 390 10.46 15.02 21.90
N ASP A 391 9.53 15.03 22.84
CA ASP A 391 8.29 14.26 22.67
C ASP A 391 7.25 15.21 22.05
N ASP A 392 7.06 15.16 20.74
CA ASP A 392 6.36 16.16 19.94
C ASP A 392 4.92 15.77 19.56
N VAL A 393 4.18 16.79 19.12
CA VAL A 393 2.84 16.64 18.57
C VAL A 393 2.78 17.30 17.21
N TYR A 394 2.64 16.48 16.17
CA TYR A 394 2.33 16.92 14.82
C TYR A 394 0.85 16.74 14.56
N ARG A 395 0.08 17.83 14.53
CA ARG A 395 -1.37 17.81 14.29
C ARG A 395 -1.72 18.45 12.95
N VAL A 396 -2.45 17.71 12.13
CA VAL A 396 -2.95 18.15 10.83
C VAL A 396 -4.48 18.06 10.81
N ASP A 397 -5.12 19.23 10.85
CA ASP A 397 -6.56 19.37 10.64
C ASP A 397 -6.91 19.89 9.22
N GLY A 398 -5.91 20.33 8.45
CA GLY A 398 -6.04 20.88 7.09
C GLY A 398 -5.81 19.90 5.93
N ILE A 399 -5.83 20.39 4.68
CA ILE A 399 -5.71 19.56 3.46
C ILE A 399 -4.30 18.96 3.28
N GLY A 400 -3.28 19.67 3.77
CA GLY A 400 -1.87 19.30 3.62
C GLY A 400 -1.06 19.59 4.87
N GLY A 401 -0.27 18.61 5.32
CA GLY A 401 0.54 18.70 6.53
C GLY A 401 2.06 18.54 6.32
N PRO A 402 2.83 18.45 7.42
CA PRO A 402 4.24 18.07 7.39
C PRO A 402 4.49 16.79 6.60
N GLY A 403 5.62 16.72 5.90
CA GLY A 403 6.00 15.58 5.06
C GLY A 403 5.13 15.37 3.80
N ALA A 404 4.13 16.22 3.54
CA ALA A 404 3.25 16.08 2.38
C ALA A 404 3.85 16.69 1.10
N GLY A 405 4.04 15.87 0.06
CA GLY A 405 4.48 16.30 -1.26
C GLY A 405 3.32 16.53 -2.22
N ILE A 406 2.64 17.67 -2.12
CA ILE A 406 1.48 18.01 -2.98
C ILE A 406 1.94 18.91 -4.13
N LEU A 407 2.01 18.38 -5.36
CA LEU A 407 2.65 19.01 -6.54
C LEU A 407 4.10 19.48 -6.30
N GLY A 408 4.78 18.89 -5.32
CA GLY A 408 6.11 19.31 -4.92
C GLY A 408 6.80 18.26 -4.05
N VAL A 409 7.79 18.69 -3.27
CA VAL A 409 8.52 17.81 -2.35
C VAL A 409 8.23 18.24 -0.90
N GLY A 410 7.69 17.33 -0.09
CA GLY A 410 7.48 17.53 1.33
C GLY A 410 8.36 16.58 2.12
N VAL A 411 9.07 17.10 3.11
CA VAL A 411 9.96 16.32 3.97
C VAL A 411 9.70 16.66 5.42
N LEU A 412 9.51 15.63 6.24
CA LEU A 412 9.57 15.68 7.70
C LEU A 412 10.68 14.71 8.14
N VAL A 413 11.63 15.22 8.91
CA VAL A 413 12.65 14.42 9.60
C VAL A 413 12.49 14.69 11.07
N ASP A 414 12.04 13.69 11.80
CA ASP A 414 12.12 13.61 13.25
C ASP A 414 13.30 12.69 13.61
N ARG A 415 14.00 13.02 14.69
CA ARG A 415 15.25 12.34 15.04
C ARG A 415 15.19 11.59 16.34
N ARG A 416 14.45 12.09 17.33
CA ARG A 416 14.43 11.49 18.66
C ARG A 416 13.17 11.94 19.37
N GLY A 417 12.44 10.98 19.90
CA GLY A 417 11.30 11.33 20.70
C GLY A 417 10.43 10.14 21.00
N SER A 418 9.20 10.41 21.37
CA SER A 418 8.11 9.46 21.32
C SER A 418 6.90 10.29 20.94
N ASP A 419 6.62 10.30 19.64
CA ASP A 419 5.96 11.41 18.96
C ASP A 419 4.52 11.06 18.59
N ARG A 420 3.72 12.11 18.36
CA ARG A 420 2.34 11.95 17.90
C ARG A 420 2.14 12.58 16.54
N TYR A 421 2.01 11.74 15.52
CA TYR A 421 1.68 12.11 14.15
C TYR A 421 0.17 11.96 13.92
N CYS A 422 -0.57 13.05 14.14
CA CYS A 422 -2.02 13.08 14.24
C CYS A 422 -2.68 13.82 13.07
N GLN A 423 -3.54 13.14 12.31
CA GLN A 423 -4.29 13.73 11.19
C GLN A 423 -5.80 13.47 11.35
N GLY A 424 -6.59 14.54 11.33
CA GLY A 424 -8.06 14.44 11.33
C GLY A 424 -8.64 13.81 12.59
N LEU A 425 -7.96 13.95 13.74
CA LEU A 425 -8.41 13.34 15.00
C LEU A 425 -9.48 14.16 15.72
N SER A 426 -10.21 13.50 16.61
CA SER A 426 -11.19 14.17 17.45
C SER A 426 -10.58 15.21 18.37
N THR A 427 -11.27 16.34 18.55
CA THR A 427 -10.84 17.39 19.50
C THR A 427 -10.96 16.98 20.95
N ASN A 428 -11.65 15.88 21.24
CA ASN A 428 -11.79 15.37 22.60
C ASN A 428 -10.53 14.63 23.08
N ILE A 429 -9.57 14.39 22.18
CA ILE A 429 -8.32 13.71 22.50
C ILE A 429 -7.29 14.74 22.95
N ASN A 430 -6.75 14.52 24.15
CA ASN A 430 -5.55 15.21 24.60
C ASN A 430 -4.32 14.50 24.05
N LEU A 431 -3.75 15.04 22.96
CA LEU A 431 -2.64 14.40 22.25
C LEU A 431 -1.38 14.26 23.10
N ARG A 432 -1.13 15.18 24.04
CA ARG A 432 0.04 15.17 24.94
C ARG A 432 -0.04 14.11 26.03
N GLU A 433 -1.24 13.65 26.37
CA GLU A 433 -1.45 12.57 27.34
C GLU A 433 -1.60 11.20 26.66
N LEU A 434 -1.64 11.18 25.33
CA LEU A 434 -1.85 9.97 24.56
C LEU A 434 -0.58 9.11 24.55
N THR A 435 -0.76 7.83 24.83
CA THR A 435 0.28 6.80 24.82
C THR A 435 -0.25 5.55 24.13
N ARG A 436 0.67 4.66 23.70
CA ARG A 436 0.32 3.31 23.20
C ARG A 436 -0.66 2.60 24.14
N CYS A 437 -0.39 2.63 25.44
CA CYS A 437 -1.21 1.96 26.44
C CYS A 437 -2.62 2.57 26.59
N SER A 438 -2.76 3.87 26.41
CA SER A 438 -4.07 4.54 26.53
C SER A 438 -4.98 4.32 25.32
N ILE A 439 -4.41 4.08 24.13
CA ILE A 439 -5.18 4.01 22.88
C ILE A 439 -5.39 2.57 22.38
N LEU A 440 -4.46 1.66 22.68
CA LEU A 440 -4.55 0.26 22.30
C LEU A 440 -5.39 -0.51 23.32
N MET A 441 -6.65 -0.79 22.99
CA MET A 441 -7.64 -1.38 23.90
C MET A 441 -7.88 -2.85 23.57
N ALA A 442 -8.35 -3.64 24.56
CA ALA A 442 -8.79 -5.00 24.28
C ALA A 442 -9.94 -4.97 23.26
N ASP A 443 -9.87 -5.84 22.26
CA ASP A 443 -10.97 -6.00 21.30
C ASP A 443 -12.16 -6.67 22.01
N PRO A 444 -13.33 -6.03 22.11
CA PRO A 444 -14.50 -6.64 22.75
C PRO A 444 -15.06 -7.84 21.98
N GLU A 445 -14.75 -7.96 20.69
CA GLU A 445 -15.27 -9.00 19.79
C GLU A 445 -14.23 -10.08 19.47
N GLY A 446 -12.95 -9.78 19.67
CA GLY A 446 -11.82 -10.65 19.37
C GLY A 446 -11.32 -11.43 20.60
N GLN A 447 -10.65 -12.54 20.35
CA GLN A 447 -10.00 -13.38 21.34
C GLN A 447 -8.55 -12.94 21.50
N ASN A 448 -8.23 -12.31 22.63
CA ASN A 448 -6.87 -11.88 22.98
C ASN A 448 -6.21 -10.95 21.95
N THR A 449 -7.00 -10.22 21.16
CA THR A 449 -6.53 -9.17 20.26
C THR A 449 -6.72 -7.80 20.91
N ARG A 450 -5.91 -6.83 20.48
CA ARG A 450 -6.08 -5.41 20.86
C ARG A 450 -6.29 -4.60 19.60
N ILE A 451 -7.10 -3.55 19.69
CA ILE A 451 -7.41 -2.63 18.59
C ILE A 451 -7.34 -1.20 19.09
N VAL A 452 -7.13 -0.26 18.18
CA VAL A 452 -7.42 1.15 18.41
C VAL A 452 -8.87 1.42 17.98
N PRO A 453 -9.81 1.68 18.90
CA PRO A 453 -11.22 1.84 18.50
C PRO A 453 -11.40 3.06 17.57
N PRO A 454 -11.97 2.91 16.35
CA PRO A 454 -12.14 4.03 15.43
C PRO A 454 -12.93 5.21 16.04
N LEU A 455 -13.94 4.92 16.87
CA LEU A 455 -14.70 5.92 17.61
C LEU A 455 -13.83 6.73 18.60
N ALA A 456 -12.80 6.12 19.19
CA ALA A 456 -11.89 6.82 20.09
C ALA A 456 -10.97 7.81 19.35
N LEU A 457 -10.63 7.52 18.09
CA LEU A 457 -9.82 8.40 17.25
C LEU A 457 -10.64 9.49 16.55
N PHE A 458 -11.79 9.12 16.00
CA PHE A 458 -12.56 9.98 15.10
C PHE A 458 -13.83 10.56 15.75
N GLY A 459 -14.19 10.15 16.96
CA GLY A 459 -15.37 10.69 17.66
C GLY A 459 -16.70 10.08 17.21
N ASP A 460 -17.78 10.40 17.93
CA ASP A 460 -19.10 9.78 17.73
C ASP A 460 -19.87 10.46 16.59
N PRO A 461 -20.22 9.71 15.52
CA PRO A 461 -20.96 10.25 14.39
C PRO A 461 -22.36 10.77 14.73
N GLU A 462 -22.98 10.26 15.79
CA GLU A 462 -24.28 10.74 16.28
C GLU A 462 -24.17 12.05 17.08
N ARG A 463 -22.95 12.54 17.30
CA ARG A 463 -22.65 13.79 18.01
C ARG A 463 -21.86 14.75 17.11
N PRO A 464 -22.50 15.41 16.13
CA PRO A 464 -21.83 16.26 15.15
C PRO A 464 -21.06 17.46 15.73
N ALA A 465 -21.33 17.81 17.01
CA ALA A 465 -20.60 18.84 17.73
C ALA A 465 -19.20 18.39 18.17
N GLU A 466 -18.92 17.08 18.18
CA GLU A 466 -17.59 16.52 18.37
C GLU A 466 -16.80 16.67 17.06
N ARG A 467 -15.81 17.58 17.04
CA ARG A 467 -14.83 17.61 15.93
C ARG A 467 -14.09 16.27 15.90
N GLY A 468 -13.76 15.79 14.70
CA GLY A 468 -13.09 14.49 14.46
C GLY A 468 -13.88 13.59 13.53
N VAL A 469 -15.20 13.70 13.52
CA VAL A 469 -16.06 12.72 12.83
C VAL A 469 -15.86 12.76 11.32
N MET A 470 -15.47 13.90 10.75
CA MET A 470 -15.34 14.13 9.31
C MET A 470 -14.50 15.39 8.98
N LEU A 471 -13.23 15.47 9.36
CA LEU A 471 -12.43 16.61 8.89
C LEU A 471 -12.01 16.36 7.43
N ASN A 472 -11.99 17.42 6.60
CA ASN A 472 -11.42 17.41 5.24
C ASN A 472 -9.89 17.28 5.27
N SER A 473 -9.32 16.63 6.28
CA SER A 473 -7.89 16.49 6.45
C SER A 473 -7.36 15.49 5.42
N GLY A 474 -6.27 15.87 4.77
CA GLY A 474 -5.68 15.11 3.68
C GLY A 474 -4.18 14.95 3.85
N PHE A 475 -3.52 14.52 2.79
CA PHE A 475 -2.08 14.42 2.56
C PHE A 475 -1.18 14.93 3.70
N SER A 476 -0.61 14.00 4.47
CA SER A 476 0.35 14.30 5.55
C SER A 476 1.30 13.13 5.78
N PHE A 477 2.35 13.34 6.59
CA PHE A 477 3.19 12.28 7.14
C PHE A 477 3.77 11.36 6.08
N GLY A 478 4.54 11.95 5.17
CA GLY A 478 5.19 11.23 4.08
C GLY A 478 4.29 10.96 2.88
N CYS A 479 3.06 11.51 2.82
CA CYS A 479 2.18 11.30 1.67
C CYS A 479 2.58 12.15 0.44
N GLY A 480 2.59 11.56 -0.76
CA GLY A 480 2.82 12.26 -2.02
C GLY A 480 1.58 12.31 -2.92
N PHE A 481 1.22 13.49 -3.40
CA PHE A 481 0.17 13.70 -4.41
C PHE A 481 0.73 14.46 -5.61
N MET A 482 0.92 13.75 -6.73
CA MET A 482 1.63 14.30 -7.89
C MET A 482 2.99 14.93 -7.53
N GLY A 483 3.63 14.36 -6.50
CA GLY A 483 4.80 14.90 -5.83
C GLY A 483 5.40 13.84 -4.91
N ILE A 484 6.41 14.21 -4.13
CA ILE A 484 7.19 13.31 -3.29
C ILE A 484 7.03 13.73 -1.83
N GLY A 485 6.38 12.88 -1.03
CA GLY A 485 6.30 13.03 0.42
C GLY A 485 7.30 12.08 1.09
N VAL A 486 8.00 12.57 2.11
CA VAL A 486 8.92 11.79 2.92
C VAL A 486 8.70 12.13 4.39
N LEU A 487 8.51 11.09 5.20
CA LEU A 487 8.62 11.11 6.65
C LEU A 487 9.76 10.17 7.06
N VAL A 488 10.64 10.66 7.90
CA VAL A 488 11.63 9.86 8.61
C VAL A 488 11.45 10.11 10.08
N ASP A 489 11.21 9.05 10.84
CA ASP A 489 11.44 9.00 12.28
C ASP A 489 12.70 8.14 12.51
N GLU A 490 13.70 8.64 13.28
CA GLU A 490 14.93 7.87 13.54
C GLU A 490 14.84 6.97 14.79
N CYS A 491 13.91 7.23 15.72
CA CYS A 491 13.62 6.41 16.90
C CYS A 491 12.51 7.03 17.76
N GLY A 492 11.70 6.16 18.37
CA GLY A 492 10.72 6.58 19.37
C GLY A 492 9.68 5.50 19.60
N ALA A 493 8.80 5.66 20.59
CA ALA A 493 7.59 4.84 20.67
C ALA A 493 6.40 5.72 20.31
N ASP A 494 6.06 5.72 19.04
CA ASP A 494 5.31 6.75 18.35
C ASP A 494 3.86 6.34 18.09
N LEU A 495 3.04 7.36 17.89
CA LEU A 495 1.63 7.24 17.55
C LEU A 495 1.36 7.90 16.19
N TYR A 496 1.25 7.07 15.16
CA TYR A 496 0.83 7.44 13.81
C TYR A 496 -0.69 7.27 13.67
N LEU A 497 -1.44 8.33 13.95
CA LEU A 497 -2.90 8.32 14.04
C LEU A 497 -3.54 9.20 12.97
N GLY A 498 -4.19 8.61 11.97
CA GLY A 498 -4.67 9.35 10.80
C GLY A 498 -6.04 8.90 10.31
N GLN A 499 -6.70 9.72 9.50
CA GLN A 499 -7.93 9.29 8.84
C GLN A 499 -7.65 8.61 7.51
N LYS A 500 -6.97 9.32 6.60
CA LYS A 500 -6.76 8.87 5.23
C LYS A 500 -5.61 9.62 4.57
N LEU A 501 -5.00 9.02 3.55
CA LEU A 501 -3.95 9.66 2.75
C LEU A 501 -2.81 10.19 3.63
N ALA A 502 -2.37 9.37 4.58
CA ALA A 502 -1.27 9.65 5.49
C ALA A 502 -0.13 8.62 5.30
N PHE A 503 0.82 8.58 6.23
CA PHE A 503 1.77 7.48 6.49
C PHE A 503 2.41 6.82 5.27
N GLY A 504 3.13 7.61 4.48
CA GLY A 504 3.86 7.09 3.32
C GLY A 504 2.97 6.72 2.12
N THR A 505 1.75 7.25 2.04
CA THR A 505 0.85 6.99 0.90
C THR A 505 1.26 7.74 -0.37
N GLY A 506 1.27 7.06 -1.51
CA GLY A 506 1.31 7.67 -2.83
C GLY A 506 -0.10 7.87 -3.41
N MET A 507 -0.34 8.98 -4.10
CA MET A 507 -1.58 9.20 -4.85
C MET A 507 -1.37 9.94 -6.17
N CYS A 508 -2.00 9.47 -7.25
CA CYS A 508 -1.97 10.10 -8.60
C CYS A 508 -0.53 10.38 -9.08
N CYS A 509 0.26 9.33 -9.38
CA CYS A 509 1.71 9.45 -9.65
C CYS A 509 2.52 10.15 -8.55
N GLY A 510 2.03 10.12 -7.31
CA GLY A 510 2.79 10.54 -6.15
C GLY A 510 3.74 9.45 -5.65
N ILE A 511 4.67 9.84 -4.80
CA ILE A 511 5.53 8.94 -4.04
C ILE A 511 5.35 9.30 -2.58
N GLY A 512 4.93 8.32 -1.79
CA GLY A 512 4.95 8.45 -0.35
C GLY A 512 5.98 7.51 0.27
N VAL A 513 6.73 8.02 1.25
CA VAL A 513 7.71 7.26 2.02
C VAL A 513 7.56 7.62 3.48
N LEU A 514 7.45 6.60 4.32
CA LEU A 514 7.65 6.67 5.76
C LEU A 514 8.73 5.65 6.12
N GLU A 515 9.80 6.12 6.74
CA GLU A 515 10.79 5.24 7.36
C GLU A 515 10.86 5.51 8.85
N ASP A 516 10.75 4.45 9.62
CA ASP A 516 10.74 4.48 11.08
C ASP A 516 11.90 3.66 11.61
N GLY A 517 12.73 4.30 12.45
CA GLY A 517 13.92 3.70 13.05
C GLY A 517 13.62 2.71 14.17
N GLY A 518 12.38 2.73 14.67
CA GLY A 518 11.80 1.70 15.52
C GLY A 518 11.49 2.14 16.95
N GLY A 519 10.83 1.23 17.66
CA GLY A 519 10.28 1.32 19.01
C GLY A 519 8.92 0.63 19.02
N ASP A 520 8.12 0.72 20.08
CA ASP A 520 6.81 0.03 20.07
C ASP A 520 5.71 0.97 19.54
N ASP A 521 5.55 1.05 18.23
CA ASP A 521 4.80 2.07 17.48
C ASP A 521 3.36 1.65 17.15
N VAL A 522 2.46 2.64 17.07
CA VAL A 522 1.05 2.44 16.71
C VAL A 522 0.71 3.20 15.44
N TYR A 523 0.44 2.47 14.37
CA TYR A 523 -0.07 2.96 13.10
C TYR A 523 -1.57 2.69 13.01
N ALA A 524 -2.41 3.67 13.34
CA ALA A 524 -3.86 3.55 13.22
C ALA A 524 -4.44 4.55 12.23
N ALA A 525 -4.99 4.02 11.13
CA ALA A 525 -5.62 4.79 10.07
C ALA A 525 -7.06 4.37 9.80
N GLY A 526 -7.87 5.28 9.25
CA GLY A 526 -9.22 4.97 8.78
C GLY A 526 -9.22 4.19 7.46
N CYS A 527 -8.50 4.67 6.44
CA CYS A 527 -8.34 3.99 5.15
C CYS A 527 -7.14 4.53 4.37
N ALA A 528 -6.61 3.75 3.43
CA ALA A 528 -5.68 4.16 2.37
C ALA A 528 -4.54 5.06 2.86
N SER A 529 -3.82 4.61 3.89
CA SER A 529 -2.80 5.42 4.57
C SER A 529 -1.50 4.68 4.83
N ILE A 530 -1.50 3.42 5.24
CA ILE A 530 -0.27 2.78 5.74
C ILE A 530 0.47 2.15 4.55
N GLY A 531 1.39 2.90 3.95
CA GLY A 531 2.17 2.45 2.80
C GLY A 531 1.30 2.17 1.56
N ALA A 532 0.22 2.93 1.36
CA ALA A 532 -0.71 2.69 0.26
C ALA A 532 -0.23 3.34 -1.06
N GLY A 533 -0.38 2.64 -2.19
CA GLY A 533 -0.09 3.14 -3.54
C GLY A 533 -1.36 3.26 -4.36
N LEU A 534 -1.85 4.48 -4.52
CA LEU A 534 -3.10 4.79 -5.18
C LEU A 534 -2.88 5.43 -6.55
N THR A 535 -3.47 4.88 -7.60
CA THR A 535 -3.69 5.59 -8.85
C THR A 535 -2.37 5.94 -9.56
N GLY A 536 -1.62 4.90 -9.96
CA GLY A 536 -0.34 5.02 -10.66
C GLY A 536 0.77 5.62 -9.80
N SER A 537 0.68 5.48 -8.48
CA SER A 537 1.63 6.00 -7.50
C SER A 537 2.31 4.87 -6.73
N ILE A 538 3.27 5.23 -5.89
CA ILE A 538 4.00 4.28 -5.05
C ILE A 538 3.98 4.77 -3.60
N GLY A 539 3.56 3.93 -2.67
CA GLY A 539 3.63 4.17 -1.23
C GLY A 539 4.50 3.14 -0.53
N LEU A 540 5.25 3.58 0.48
CA LEU A 540 6.16 2.75 1.28
C LEU A 540 6.09 3.14 2.75
N VAL A 541 5.96 2.13 3.61
CA VAL A 541 6.34 2.16 5.03
C VAL A 541 7.45 1.12 5.22
N ASP A 542 8.60 1.50 5.77
CA ASP A 542 9.69 0.59 6.15
C ASP A 542 10.02 0.84 7.62
N ASN A 543 9.58 -0.08 8.48
CA ASN A 543 9.81 -0.05 9.92
C ASN A 543 10.98 -0.96 10.31
N TRP A 544 11.84 -0.50 11.22
CA TRP A 544 13.14 -1.15 11.44
C TRP A 544 13.17 -2.12 12.62
N ALA A 545 12.39 -1.88 13.67
CA ALA A 545 12.31 -2.72 14.85
C ALA A 545 11.18 -2.27 15.78
N GLY A 546 10.57 -3.19 16.52
CA GLY A 546 9.51 -2.80 17.45
C GLY A 546 8.49 -3.90 17.62
N ASN A 547 7.69 -3.89 18.69
CA ASN A 547 6.45 -4.67 18.69
C ASN A 547 5.31 -3.74 18.29
N ASP A 548 5.03 -3.70 17.01
CA ASP A 548 4.27 -2.68 16.34
C ASP A 548 2.80 -3.07 16.13
N HIS A 549 1.98 -2.04 15.96
CA HIS A 549 0.55 -2.20 15.74
C HIS A 549 0.11 -1.44 14.50
N TYR A 550 -0.12 -2.17 13.42
CA TYR A 550 -0.68 -1.67 12.18
C TYR A 550 -2.18 -1.92 12.14
N GLN A 551 -2.96 -0.85 12.05
CA GLN A 551 -4.41 -0.94 11.97
C GLN A 551 -4.94 0.00 10.90
N CYS A 552 -5.72 -0.55 9.97
CA CYS A 552 -6.52 0.23 9.04
C CYS A 552 -7.99 -0.16 9.17
N LEU A 553 -8.72 0.61 9.98
CA LEU A 553 -10.13 0.40 10.29
C LEU A 553 -10.84 1.76 10.34
N GLY A 554 -11.77 1.94 9.43
CA GLY A 554 -12.66 3.07 9.34
C GLY A 554 -13.80 2.99 10.35
N LEU A 555 -14.54 4.09 10.45
CA LEU A 555 -15.60 4.27 11.42
C LEU A 555 -16.86 3.45 11.11
N PHE A 556 -17.07 3.08 9.85
CA PHE A 556 -18.33 2.52 9.36
C PHE A 556 -18.16 1.10 8.83
N GLU A 557 -19.28 0.36 8.82
CA GLU A 557 -19.38 -0.90 8.08
C GLU A 557 -18.99 -0.69 6.62
N SER A 558 -18.42 -1.75 6.06
CA SER A 558 -17.98 -1.77 4.69
C SER A 558 -19.13 -1.45 3.75
N GLY A 559 -18.92 -0.52 2.81
CA GLY A 559 -19.89 -0.23 1.75
C GLY A 559 -20.30 -1.44 0.91
N TYR A 560 -19.50 -2.53 0.94
CA TYR A 560 -19.78 -3.80 0.29
C TYR A 560 -20.89 -4.61 0.98
N SER A 561 -21.00 -4.49 2.30
CA SER A 561 -21.99 -5.19 3.14
C SER A 561 -23.06 -4.25 3.73
N ALA A 562 -22.93 -2.93 3.55
CA ALA A 562 -23.87 -1.97 4.11
C ALA A 562 -25.31 -2.26 3.69
N GLY A 563 -26.18 -2.54 4.67
CA GLY A 563 -27.58 -2.88 4.45
C GLY A 563 -27.85 -4.30 3.92
N GLN A 564 -26.84 -5.18 3.94
CA GLN A 564 -26.97 -6.59 3.57
C GLN A 564 -27.18 -7.49 4.80
N GLU A 565 -27.60 -8.74 4.57
CA GLU A 565 -27.71 -9.79 5.60
C GLU A 565 -26.35 -10.36 6.03
N TRP A 566 -25.27 -10.00 5.35
CA TRP A 566 -23.90 -10.49 5.55
C TRP A 566 -22.96 -9.32 5.83
N ASP A 567 -21.88 -9.58 6.58
CA ASP A 567 -21.00 -8.57 7.16
C ASP A 567 -19.55 -8.72 6.65
N ASN A 568 -19.08 -7.69 5.93
CA ASN A 568 -17.73 -7.62 5.37
C ASN A 568 -16.75 -6.76 6.20
N GLY A 569 -17.09 -6.50 7.46
CA GLY A 569 -16.26 -5.70 8.34
C GLY A 569 -16.45 -4.21 8.19
N TYR A 570 -15.44 -3.47 8.64
CA TYR A 570 -15.35 -2.02 8.50
C TYR A 570 -14.77 -1.66 7.14
N ASP A 571 -15.08 -0.46 6.62
CA ASP A 571 -14.24 0.13 5.57
C ASP A 571 -12.83 0.35 6.12
N GLY A 572 -11.77 0.01 5.40
CA GLY A 572 -10.43 0.08 6.00
C GLY A 572 -9.29 -0.46 5.13
N SER A 573 -9.44 -0.49 3.81
CA SER A 573 -8.35 -0.93 2.94
C SER A 573 -7.18 0.04 3.01
N GLY A 574 -5.97 -0.41 3.35
CA GLY A 574 -4.88 0.55 3.48
C GLY A 574 -3.53 0.10 4.01
N ILE A 575 -3.32 -1.15 4.43
CA ILE A 575 -2.01 -1.65 4.88
C ILE A 575 -1.32 -2.33 3.70
N GLY A 576 -0.29 -1.69 3.14
CA GLY A 576 0.42 -2.21 1.97
C GLY A 576 -0.53 -2.38 0.78
N TYR A 577 -1.42 -1.41 0.57
CA TYR A 577 -2.54 -1.52 -0.37
C TYR A 577 -2.22 -0.85 -1.72
N GLY A 578 -2.35 -1.58 -2.82
CA GLY A 578 -2.17 -1.04 -4.18
C GLY A 578 -3.46 -1.01 -4.97
N THR A 579 -3.89 0.16 -5.48
CA THR A 579 -5.16 0.27 -6.21
C THR A 579 -5.26 1.42 -7.20
N ALA A 580 -6.13 1.28 -8.20
CA ALA A 580 -6.55 2.33 -9.13
C ALA A 580 -7.73 3.18 -8.62
N TRP A 581 -7.98 4.30 -9.31
CA TRP A 581 -9.27 5.01 -9.27
C TRP A 581 -10.25 4.39 -10.28
N ARG A 582 -11.42 3.94 -9.80
CA ARG A 582 -12.50 3.36 -10.59
C ARG A 582 -13.73 4.28 -10.65
N SER A 583 -14.09 4.79 -11.83
CA SER A 583 -15.36 5.52 -12.04
C SER A 583 -16.43 4.57 -12.57
N GLU A 584 -17.52 4.36 -11.82
CA GLU A 584 -18.70 3.63 -12.29
C GLU A 584 -19.80 4.59 -12.71
N LYS A 585 -20.17 4.59 -13.99
CA LYS A 585 -21.58 4.79 -14.37
C LYS A 585 -22.19 3.40 -14.53
N ARG A 586 -23.26 3.09 -13.76
CA ARG A 586 -24.11 1.91 -14.02
C ARG A 586 -24.73 2.05 -15.42
N GLY A 587 -24.13 1.38 -16.39
CA GLY A 587 -24.48 1.42 -17.81
C GLY A 587 -23.30 0.96 -18.67
N ASN A 588 -23.22 -0.35 -18.91
CA ASN A 588 -22.36 -1.13 -19.83
C ASN A 588 -20.87 -0.80 -20.07
N GLU A 589 -20.25 0.22 -19.51
CA GLU A 589 -18.78 0.40 -19.60
C GLU A 589 -18.19 0.99 -18.31
N PRO A 590 -17.52 0.19 -17.45
CA PRO A 590 -16.63 0.74 -16.44
C PRO A 590 -15.45 1.42 -17.16
N ARG A 591 -15.20 2.69 -16.87
CA ARG A 591 -14.01 3.42 -17.33
C ARG A 591 -13.20 3.81 -16.11
N PRO A 592 -12.28 2.96 -15.62
CA PRO A 592 -11.30 3.39 -14.67
C PRO A 592 -10.37 4.36 -15.39
N THR A 593 -9.96 5.32 -14.60
CA THR A 593 -9.52 6.62 -15.09
C THR A 593 -8.01 6.69 -14.97
N LEU A 594 -7.45 6.24 -13.85
CA LEU A 594 -6.01 6.22 -13.61
C LEU A 594 -5.63 4.91 -12.93
N GLY A 595 -4.88 4.07 -13.65
CA GLY A 595 -4.66 2.67 -13.31
C GLY A 595 -3.63 2.39 -12.21
N GLY A 596 -3.82 1.29 -11.50
CA GLY A 596 -2.84 0.64 -10.62
C GLY A 596 -2.26 1.51 -9.50
N GLY A 597 -1.11 1.08 -8.99
CA GLY A 597 -0.36 1.67 -7.88
C GLY A 597 0.38 0.56 -7.13
N ILE A 598 1.46 0.88 -6.43
CA ILE A 598 2.24 -0.07 -5.62
C ILE A 598 2.21 0.39 -4.17
N GLY A 599 1.60 -0.39 -3.28
CA GLY A 599 1.65 -0.14 -1.84
C GLY A 599 2.47 -1.21 -1.13
N ILE A 600 3.43 -0.81 -0.31
CA ILE A 600 4.30 -1.72 0.44
C ILE A 600 4.37 -1.28 1.90
N VAL A 601 4.20 -2.23 2.81
CA VAL A 601 4.67 -2.15 4.19
C VAL A 601 5.74 -3.21 4.37
N ARG A 602 6.86 -2.82 4.98
CA ARG A 602 7.93 -3.73 5.36
C ARG A 602 8.22 -3.53 6.83
N ASP A 603 7.98 -4.56 7.61
CA ASP A 603 8.53 -4.67 8.95
C ASP A 603 9.80 -5.52 8.89
N ARG A 604 10.77 -5.15 9.72
CA ARG A 604 12.05 -5.85 9.78
C ARG A 604 12.17 -6.73 11.02
N ARG A 605 11.57 -6.36 12.16
CA ARG A 605 11.75 -7.04 13.45
C ARG A 605 10.69 -6.69 14.49
N GLY A 606 10.14 -7.73 15.08
CA GLY A 606 9.54 -7.76 16.42
C GLY A 606 8.20 -8.48 16.41
N ASP A 607 7.48 -8.52 17.53
CA ASP A 607 6.20 -9.24 17.58
C ASP A 607 5.05 -8.28 17.24
N ASP A 608 4.62 -8.31 15.99
CA ASP A 608 3.75 -7.29 15.38
C ASP A 608 2.30 -7.72 15.25
N SER A 609 1.44 -6.73 15.05
CA SER A 609 0.01 -6.96 14.80
C SER A 609 -0.50 -6.13 13.63
N TYR A 610 -1.07 -6.82 12.65
CA TYR A 610 -1.66 -6.27 11.44
C TYR A 610 -3.17 -6.50 11.46
N ILE A 611 -3.92 -5.42 11.61
CA ILE A 611 -5.37 -5.44 11.75
C ILE A 611 -6.00 -4.65 10.60
N GLY A 612 -6.65 -5.38 9.70
CA GLY A 612 -7.39 -4.83 8.58
C GLY A 612 -8.80 -5.40 8.52
N SER A 613 -9.58 -4.92 7.58
CA SER A 613 -10.89 -5.48 7.24
C SER A 613 -10.87 -5.92 5.77
N SER A 614 -11.97 -5.81 5.04
CA SER A 614 -12.02 -6.03 3.59
C SER A 614 -10.99 -5.20 2.83
N PHE A 615 -10.19 -5.88 1.99
CA PHE A 615 -9.07 -5.34 1.22
C PHE A 615 -8.00 -4.67 2.10
N GLY A 616 -7.86 -5.15 3.34
CA GLY A 616 -7.12 -4.52 4.43
C GLY A 616 -5.60 -4.66 4.37
N ILE A 617 -5.09 -5.88 4.18
CA ILE A 617 -3.66 -6.22 4.39
C ILE A 617 -3.07 -6.85 3.12
N ALA A 618 -2.01 -6.22 2.59
CA ALA A 618 -1.28 -6.67 1.41
C ALA A 618 -2.18 -6.89 0.17
N SER A 619 -3.21 -6.06 0.01
CA SER A 619 -4.21 -6.25 -1.04
C SER A 619 -3.84 -5.49 -2.32
N GLY A 620 -3.99 -6.14 -3.47
CA GLY A 620 -4.01 -5.50 -4.78
C GLY A 620 -5.42 -5.42 -5.33
N TYR A 621 -5.82 -4.25 -5.80
CA TYR A 621 -7.14 -4.01 -6.39
C TYR A 621 -7.02 -3.26 -7.72
N ALA A 622 -7.87 -3.57 -8.70
CA ALA A 622 -7.99 -2.80 -9.95
C ALA A 622 -6.63 -2.57 -10.68
N GLY A 623 -5.83 -3.63 -10.81
CA GLY A 623 -4.51 -3.58 -11.46
C GLY A 623 -3.37 -3.02 -10.60
N GLY A 624 -3.60 -2.69 -9.33
CA GLY A 624 -2.55 -2.32 -8.37
C GLY A 624 -1.89 -3.54 -7.73
N ALA A 625 -0.71 -3.32 -7.14
CA ALA A 625 0.05 -4.30 -6.37
C ALA A 625 0.15 -3.88 -4.91
N GLY A 626 -0.30 -4.73 -3.98
CA GLY A 626 -0.14 -4.53 -2.55
C GLY A 626 0.78 -5.57 -1.94
N ALA A 627 1.63 -5.18 -1.00
CA ALA A 627 2.50 -6.10 -0.28
C ALA A 627 2.67 -5.72 1.19
N VAL A 628 2.77 -6.75 2.03
CA VAL A 628 3.28 -6.67 3.39
C VAL A 628 4.41 -7.68 3.49
N PHE A 629 5.57 -7.23 3.95
CA PHE A 629 6.77 -8.01 4.16
C PHE A 629 7.12 -7.96 5.65
N ASP A 630 7.03 -9.08 6.33
CA ASP A 630 7.50 -9.23 7.70
C ASP A 630 8.75 -10.11 7.70
N GLU A 631 9.82 -9.68 8.36
CA GLU A 631 11.13 -10.36 8.34
C GLU A 631 11.42 -11.21 9.57
N SER A 632 10.84 -10.90 10.73
CA SER A 632 11.03 -11.70 11.93
C SER A 632 10.09 -11.26 13.03
N GLY A 633 9.49 -12.21 13.72
CA GLY A 633 8.58 -11.87 14.80
C GLY A 633 7.84 -13.07 15.34
N SER A 634 6.67 -12.85 15.91
CA SER A 634 5.67 -13.87 16.15
C SER A 634 4.33 -13.15 16.07
N ASP A 635 3.89 -13.00 14.84
CA ASP A 635 3.06 -11.90 14.41
C ASP A 635 1.59 -12.30 14.38
N THR A 636 0.72 -11.30 14.34
CA THR A 636 -0.72 -11.50 14.29
C THR A 636 -1.35 -10.75 13.13
N TYR A 637 -1.85 -11.49 12.16
CA TYR A 637 -2.59 -10.98 11.01
C TYR A 637 -4.08 -11.22 11.22
N PHE A 638 -4.80 -10.16 11.56
CA PHE A 638 -6.19 -10.23 11.96
C PHE A 638 -7.11 -9.44 11.03
N VAL A 639 -7.99 -10.15 10.34
CA VAL A 639 -9.03 -9.56 9.52
C VAL A 639 -10.27 -9.34 10.39
N LYS A 640 -10.43 -8.10 10.85
CA LYS A 640 -11.56 -7.60 11.64
C LYS A 640 -12.87 -7.69 10.84
N ARG A 641 -13.97 -7.83 11.55
CA ARG A 641 -15.35 -7.93 11.05
C ARG A 641 -16.21 -6.90 11.76
N GLY A 642 -17.44 -6.72 11.29
CA GLY A 642 -18.37 -5.80 11.89
C GLY A 642 -18.99 -6.42 13.15
N PRO A 643 -19.84 -5.64 13.83
CA PRO A 643 -20.35 -5.97 15.16
C PRO A 643 -21.20 -7.24 15.21
N ASP A 644 -21.85 -7.60 14.09
CA ASP A 644 -22.71 -8.78 13.98
C ASP A 644 -21.86 -10.06 13.86
N GLY A 645 -20.59 -9.94 13.42
CA GLY A 645 -19.56 -10.98 13.44
C GLY A 645 -19.78 -12.18 12.52
N ALA A 646 -20.95 -12.32 11.91
CA ALA A 646 -21.33 -13.45 11.05
C ALA A 646 -21.15 -13.12 9.56
N ASN A 647 -20.29 -13.89 8.88
CA ASN A 647 -20.18 -13.81 7.43
C ASN A 647 -21.14 -14.81 6.79
N HIS A 648 -22.28 -14.33 6.30
CA HIS A 648 -23.33 -15.18 5.72
C HIS A 648 -23.22 -15.40 4.22
N SER A 649 -22.26 -14.75 3.52
CA SER A 649 -22.10 -14.96 2.10
C SER A 649 -21.03 -16.02 1.82
N SER A 650 -21.34 -16.95 0.92
CA SER A 650 -20.38 -17.94 0.41
C SER A 650 -19.52 -17.42 -0.75
N TRP A 651 -19.66 -16.14 -1.14
CA TRP A 651 -19.08 -15.61 -2.38
C TRP A 651 -18.33 -14.29 -2.24
N SER A 652 -18.51 -13.55 -1.15
CA SER A 652 -18.00 -12.17 -1.01
C SER A 652 -17.16 -11.92 0.23
N GLY A 653 -16.49 -12.96 0.74
CA GLY A 653 -15.73 -12.90 1.99
C GLY A 653 -14.66 -11.81 2.04
N ASN A 654 -14.21 -11.49 3.26
CA ASN A 654 -13.21 -10.46 3.52
C ASN A 654 -11.88 -10.79 2.81
N HIS A 655 -11.67 -10.22 1.63
CA HIS A 655 -10.44 -10.35 0.87
C HIS A 655 -9.34 -9.56 1.57
N ALA A 656 -8.47 -10.16 2.38
CA ALA A 656 -7.71 -9.31 3.29
C ALA A 656 -6.30 -9.74 3.67
N LEU A 657 -5.81 -10.94 3.32
CA LEU A 657 -4.39 -11.30 3.51
C LEU A 657 -3.76 -11.69 2.16
N GLY A 658 -3.01 -10.77 1.57
CA GLY A 658 -2.27 -11.03 0.33
C GLY A 658 -3.16 -11.31 -0.87
N ASN A 659 -4.27 -10.57 -1.01
CA ASN A 659 -5.29 -10.86 -2.04
C ASN A 659 -5.15 -10.02 -3.31
N GLY A 660 -5.57 -10.56 -4.45
CA GLY A 660 -5.68 -9.84 -5.72
C GLY A 660 -7.10 -9.79 -6.26
N CYS A 661 -7.65 -8.59 -6.51
CA CYS A 661 -8.99 -8.43 -7.06
C CYS A 661 -9.01 -7.50 -8.28
N HIS A 662 -9.85 -7.80 -9.28
CA HIS A 662 -9.99 -7.04 -10.52
C HIS A 662 -8.63 -6.78 -11.21
N ARG A 663 -7.83 -7.83 -11.39
CA ARG A 663 -6.45 -7.80 -11.93
C ARG A 663 -5.41 -7.24 -10.98
N GLY A 664 -5.78 -6.93 -9.73
CA GLY A 664 -4.83 -6.57 -8.69
C GLY A 664 -3.99 -7.76 -8.24
N MET A 665 -2.86 -7.46 -7.63
CA MET A 665 -1.87 -8.43 -7.15
C MET A 665 -1.59 -8.19 -5.66
N GLY A 666 -1.79 -9.19 -4.81
CA GLY A 666 -1.53 -9.08 -3.36
C GLY A 666 -0.47 -10.07 -2.91
N PHE A 667 0.45 -9.62 -2.05
CA PHE A 667 1.56 -10.42 -1.54
C PHE A 667 1.74 -10.21 -0.03
N LEU A 668 1.26 -11.15 0.78
CA LEU A 668 1.68 -11.22 2.19
C LEU A 668 2.85 -12.22 2.27
N VAL A 669 4.01 -11.76 2.72
CA VAL A 669 5.19 -12.62 2.90
C VAL A 669 5.72 -12.42 4.31
N ASP A 670 5.62 -13.48 5.09
CA ASP A 670 6.19 -13.64 6.42
C ASP A 670 7.42 -14.57 6.34
N VAL A 671 8.46 -14.26 7.12
CA VAL A 671 9.77 -14.89 6.98
C VAL A 671 10.11 -15.85 8.13
N GLU A 672 9.92 -15.42 9.38
CA GLU A 672 10.32 -16.16 10.58
C GLU A 672 9.38 -15.80 11.74
N GLY A 673 8.73 -16.79 12.34
CA GLY A 673 7.98 -16.51 13.57
C GLY A 673 7.21 -17.69 14.14
N ASN A 674 6.15 -17.42 14.90
CA ASN A 674 5.12 -18.42 15.21
C ASN A 674 3.80 -17.67 15.10
N ASP A 675 3.31 -17.57 13.88
CA ASP A 675 2.45 -16.48 13.48
C ASP A 675 0.98 -16.90 13.54
N ARG A 676 0.11 -15.92 13.72
CA ARG A 676 -1.33 -16.12 13.82
C ARG A 676 -2.02 -15.44 12.66
N TYR A 677 -2.58 -16.25 11.78
CA TYR A 677 -3.39 -15.78 10.67
C TYR A 677 -4.86 -16.03 10.98
N SER A 678 -5.66 -14.97 11.01
CA SER A 678 -7.09 -15.07 11.31
C SER A 678 -7.92 -14.27 10.35
N ALA A 679 -8.58 -14.99 9.43
CA ALA A 679 -9.44 -14.41 8.43
C ALA A 679 -10.63 -15.33 8.06
N ALA A 680 -11.77 -14.70 7.78
CA ALA A 680 -13.02 -15.34 7.39
C ALA A 680 -13.00 -15.77 5.93
N MET A 681 -13.49 -16.96 5.58
CA MET A 681 -13.88 -17.41 4.21
C MET A 681 -12.82 -17.24 3.09
N LEU A 682 -12.28 -16.05 2.82
CA LEU A 682 -11.28 -15.71 1.79
C LEU A 682 -9.95 -15.28 2.43
N GLY A 683 -9.47 -16.12 3.33
CA GLY A 683 -8.62 -15.69 4.42
C GLY A 683 -7.14 -15.47 4.08
N GLY A 684 -6.55 -16.21 3.16
CA GLY A 684 -5.12 -16.09 2.85
C GLY A 684 -4.77 -16.43 1.41
N GLY A 685 -4.05 -15.53 0.74
CA GLY A 685 -3.55 -15.74 -0.62
C GLY A 685 -4.68 -15.96 -1.61
N THR A 686 -5.71 -15.12 -1.58
CA THR A 686 -6.94 -15.28 -2.36
C THR A 686 -7.00 -14.37 -3.57
N ALA A 687 -7.75 -14.78 -4.60
CA ALA A 687 -7.84 -13.97 -5.81
C ALA A 687 -9.20 -14.00 -6.52
N TRP A 688 -9.53 -12.90 -7.19
CA TRP A 688 -10.79 -12.67 -7.90
C TRP A 688 -10.57 -11.83 -9.17
N ASP A 689 -11.38 -12.04 -10.21
CA ASP A 689 -11.40 -11.31 -11.50
C ASP A 689 -10.01 -11.11 -12.11
N LEU A 690 -9.38 -12.21 -12.56
CA LEU A 690 -8.01 -12.21 -13.11
C LEU A 690 -6.93 -11.73 -12.12
N GLY A 691 -7.25 -11.60 -10.84
CA GLY A 691 -6.30 -11.21 -9.80
C GLY A 691 -5.25 -12.27 -9.51
N VAL A 692 -4.24 -11.85 -8.76
CA VAL A 692 -3.16 -12.71 -8.25
C VAL A 692 -3.04 -12.51 -6.75
N GLY A 693 -3.11 -13.58 -5.95
CA GLY A 693 -2.97 -13.52 -4.51
C GLY A 693 -1.94 -14.51 -3.99
N PHE A 694 -1.07 -14.05 -3.10
CA PHE A 694 -0.07 -14.87 -2.42
C PHE A 694 -0.10 -14.61 -0.91
N LEU A 695 -0.15 -15.71 -0.16
CA LEU A 695 0.24 -15.79 1.23
C LEU A 695 1.47 -16.70 1.30
N VAL A 696 2.60 -16.17 1.75
CA VAL A 696 3.86 -16.89 1.82
C VAL A 696 4.37 -16.81 3.25
N ASP A 697 4.51 -17.96 3.87
CA ASP A 697 5.11 -18.14 5.18
C ASP A 697 6.39 -18.98 4.99
N LEU A 698 7.52 -18.46 5.45
CA LEU A 698 8.82 -19.10 5.26
C LEU A 698 9.36 -19.80 6.51
N GLY A 699 8.63 -19.80 7.61
CA GLY A 699 8.87 -20.75 8.70
C GLY A 699 8.39 -20.28 10.05
N GLY A 700 7.98 -21.24 10.85
CA GLY A 700 7.52 -20.98 12.20
C GLY A 700 6.90 -22.21 12.82
N ASN A 701 5.98 -22.05 13.76
CA ASN A 701 4.95 -23.05 14.02
C ASN A 701 3.64 -22.29 14.06
N ASP A 702 3.02 -22.19 12.89
CA ASP A 702 2.08 -21.12 12.61
C ASP A 702 0.66 -21.62 12.79
N CYS A 703 -0.25 -20.67 13.03
CA CYS A 703 -1.62 -20.99 13.36
C CYS A 703 -2.60 -20.20 12.49
N MET A 704 -3.26 -20.90 11.56
CA MET A 704 -4.47 -20.40 10.92
C MET A 704 -5.65 -20.62 11.88
N CYS A 705 -6.02 -19.57 12.61
CA CYS A 705 -6.94 -19.61 13.75
C CYS A 705 -8.18 -18.72 13.55
N ASP A 706 -9.18 -18.94 14.41
CA ASP A 706 -10.38 -18.10 14.50
C ASP A 706 -10.26 -17.16 15.71
N LEU A 707 -9.54 -16.05 15.54
CA LEU A 707 -9.39 -15.03 16.61
C LEU A 707 -10.70 -14.27 16.86
N HIS A 708 -11.76 -14.43 16.07
CA HIS A 708 -13.10 -13.94 16.41
C HIS A 708 -13.85 -14.90 17.35
N GLY A 709 -13.49 -16.19 17.33
CA GLY A 709 -14.14 -17.21 18.15
C GLY A 709 -15.57 -17.55 17.73
N LYS A 710 -15.96 -17.26 16.48
CA LYS A 710 -17.36 -17.37 16.01
C LYS A 710 -17.67 -18.67 15.27
N GLY A 711 -16.73 -19.60 15.15
CA GLY A 711 -17.03 -20.93 14.59
C GLY A 711 -16.76 -21.07 13.09
N GLU A 712 -16.16 -20.06 12.45
CA GLU A 712 -16.17 -19.96 11.00
C GLU A 712 -14.99 -20.65 10.31
N MET A 713 -15.21 -21.00 9.04
CA MET A 713 -14.19 -21.62 8.19
C MET A 713 -13.45 -20.54 7.38
N GLY A 714 -12.12 -20.52 7.49
CA GLY A 714 -11.23 -19.83 6.55
C GLY A 714 -11.02 -20.64 5.26
N ASN A 715 -10.50 -20.00 4.22
CA ASN A 715 -10.02 -20.67 3.01
C ASN A 715 -8.68 -20.05 2.63
N THR A 716 -7.69 -20.89 2.39
CA THR A 716 -6.35 -20.47 1.99
C THR A 716 -6.05 -20.98 0.58
N GLY A 717 -5.44 -20.12 -0.23
CA GLY A 717 -5.22 -20.40 -1.65
C GLY A 717 -6.53 -20.58 -2.41
N TRP A 718 -7.45 -19.61 -2.34
CA TRP A 718 -8.75 -19.67 -3.02
C TRP A 718 -8.78 -18.77 -4.25
N ALA A 719 -9.16 -19.33 -5.40
CA ALA A 719 -9.23 -18.60 -6.67
C ALA A 719 -10.65 -18.63 -7.26
N ALA A 720 -11.13 -17.45 -7.62
CA ALA A 720 -12.41 -17.21 -8.26
C ALA A 720 -12.27 -16.36 -9.52
N ALA A 721 -13.23 -16.48 -10.44
CA ALA A 721 -13.33 -15.62 -11.62
C ALA A 721 -12.01 -15.52 -12.43
N LYS A 722 -11.44 -16.69 -12.70
CA LYS A 722 -10.25 -16.94 -13.53
C LYS A 722 -9.01 -16.27 -12.95
N SER A 723 -8.67 -16.57 -11.72
CA SER A 723 -7.55 -15.95 -10.99
C SER A 723 -6.48 -16.96 -10.56
N LEU A 724 -5.37 -16.45 -10.04
CA LEU A 724 -4.28 -17.24 -9.45
C LEU A 724 -4.20 -16.95 -7.95
N ALA A 725 -4.30 -17.98 -7.13
CA ALA A 725 -4.24 -17.92 -5.67
C ALA A 725 -3.24 -18.96 -5.15
N VAL A 726 -2.29 -18.52 -4.33
CA VAL A 726 -1.25 -19.39 -3.77
C VAL A 726 -1.09 -19.11 -2.28
N SER A 727 -1.14 -20.17 -1.48
CA SER A 727 -0.70 -20.19 -0.09
C SER A 727 0.49 -21.15 -0.01
N TRP A 728 1.60 -20.66 0.52
CA TRP A 728 2.88 -21.37 0.56
C TRP A 728 3.46 -21.30 1.97
N HIS A 729 3.64 -22.44 2.62
CA HIS A 729 4.19 -22.60 3.96
C HIS A 729 5.44 -23.47 3.89
N ARG A 730 6.59 -22.94 4.33
CA ARG A 730 7.89 -23.62 4.12
C ARG A 730 8.23 -24.68 5.17
N GLY A 731 7.60 -24.61 6.35
CA GLY A 731 7.72 -25.65 7.38
C GLY A 731 7.55 -25.10 8.78
N GLY A 732 7.42 -26.03 9.73
CA GLY A 732 6.84 -25.73 11.03
C GLY A 732 5.86 -26.82 11.40
N ALA A 733 5.59 -27.03 12.69
CA ALA A 733 4.49 -27.90 13.11
C ALA A 733 3.20 -27.09 13.16
N ASP A 734 2.61 -26.86 11.99
CA ASP A 734 1.57 -25.86 11.81
C ASP A 734 0.19 -26.35 12.25
N ARG A 735 -0.67 -25.40 12.61
CA ARG A 735 -2.00 -25.66 13.13
C ARG A 735 -3.07 -24.92 12.34
N TYR A 736 -3.86 -25.69 11.61
CA TYR A 736 -5.01 -25.21 10.85
C TYR A 736 -6.30 -25.60 11.60
N GLU A 737 -6.96 -24.64 12.27
CA GLU A 737 -8.10 -24.97 13.13
C GLU A 737 -9.41 -25.15 12.35
N ARG A 738 -9.62 -24.34 11.29
CA ARG A 738 -10.89 -24.26 10.55
C ARG A 738 -10.70 -23.82 9.10
N SER A 739 -9.85 -24.48 8.33
CA SER A 739 -9.53 -24.06 6.96
C SER A 739 -9.99 -25.04 5.89
N ARG A 740 -10.39 -24.48 4.73
CA ARG A 740 -10.37 -25.14 3.42
C ARG A 740 -9.11 -24.73 2.66
N PHE A 741 -8.72 -25.53 1.68
CA PHE A 741 -7.45 -25.37 0.99
C PHE A 741 -7.62 -25.52 -0.52
N GLY A 742 -6.99 -24.61 -1.29
CA GLY A 742 -6.83 -24.78 -2.73
C GLY A 742 -8.15 -24.85 -3.49
N ASP A 743 -9.15 -24.03 -3.16
CA ASP A 743 -10.48 -24.10 -3.77
C ASP A 743 -10.60 -23.20 -5.01
N ALA A 744 -11.02 -23.83 -6.11
CA ALA A 744 -11.08 -23.28 -7.46
C ALA A 744 -12.49 -23.34 -8.07
N THR A 745 -13.52 -23.58 -7.25
CA THR A 745 -14.89 -23.89 -7.71
C THR A 745 -15.72 -22.71 -8.19
N VAL A 746 -15.25 -21.48 -7.99
CA VAL A 746 -16.06 -20.29 -8.26
C VAL A 746 -15.88 -19.81 -9.69
N LEU A 747 -16.93 -20.03 -10.50
CA LEU A 747 -17.04 -19.45 -11.84
C LEU A 747 -17.35 -17.95 -11.73
N GLY A 748 -16.52 -17.12 -12.37
CA GLY A 748 -16.87 -15.74 -12.68
C GLY A 748 -17.55 -15.66 -14.04
N GLU A 749 -18.73 -15.06 -14.09
CA GLU A 749 -19.38 -14.70 -15.36
C GLU A 749 -18.64 -13.51 -16.00
N GLY A 750 -18.55 -13.46 -17.34
CA GLY A 750 -18.08 -12.26 -18.06
C GLY A 750 -16.66 -12.26 -18.64
N TYR A 751 -15.90 -13.36 -18.57
CA TYR A 751 -14.56 -13.49 -19.18
C TYR A 751 -14.43 -14.66 -20.16
N PRO A 752 -15.20 -14.73 -21.27
CA PRO A 752 -15.16 -15.84 -22.21
C PRO A 752 -13.74 -16.07 -22.77
N GLY A 753 -13.34 -17.34 -22.94
CA GLY A 753 -12.06 -17.70 -23.56
C GLY A 753 -10.78 -17.53 -22.71
N VAL A 754 -10.87 -16.99 -21.49
CA VAL A 754 -9.77 -17.01 -20.51
C VAL A 754 -9.69 -18.40 -19.85
N GLY A 755 -8.50 -18.89 -19.49
CA GLY A 755 -8.30 -20.17 -18.77
C GLY A 755 -9.07 -20.32 -17.45
N GLY A 756 -8.89 -21.44 -16.74
CA GLY A 756 -9.58 -21.70 -15.47
C GLY A 756 -8.97 -20.93 -14.28
N ASN A 757 -9.56 -21.11 -13.10
CA ASN A 757 -8.99 -20.72 -11.80
C ASN A 757 -7.76 -21.58 -11.48
N PHE A 758 -6.77 -21.02 -10.80
CA PHE A 758 -5.60 -21.73 -10.29
C PHE A 758 -5.45 -21.46 -8.80
N ALA A 759 -5.75 -22.45 -7.98
CA ALA A 759 -5.83 -22.33 -6.53
C ALA A 759 -4.88 -23.35 -5.89
N PHE A 760 -3.89 -22.88 -5.15
CA PHE A 760 -2.83 -23.74 -4.61
C PHE A 760 -2.62 -23.51 -3.12
N PHE A 761 -2.54 -24.60 -2.38
CA PHE A 761 -2.04 -24.65 -1.03
C PHE A 761 -0.84 -25.62 -0.99
N PHE A 762 0.30 -25.11 -0.56
CA PHE A 762 1.54 -25.85 -0.38
C PHE A 762 2.01 -25.68 1.05
N ASP A 763 1.94 -26.75 1.82
CA ASP A 763 2.73 -26.93 3.04
C ASP A 763 3.88 -27.86 2.69
N ILE A 764 5.12 -27.37 2.69
CA ILE A 764 6.28 -28.13 2.21
C ILE A 764 7.26 -28.48 3.33
N GLY A 765 6.84 -28.29 4.58
CA GLY A 765 7.54 -28.73 5.78
C GLY A 765 7.75 -30.25 5.81
N ARG A 766 8.59 -30.72 6.74
CA ARG A 766 8.70 -32.17 7.05
C ARG A 766 8.13 -32.50 8.42
N GLU A 767 7.83 -31.46 9.18
CA GLU A 767 7.18 -31.47 10.46
C GLU A 767 5.75 -32.01 10.30
N LYS A 768 5.07 -32.20 11.44
CA LYS A 768 3.75 -32.83 11.44
C LYS A 768 2.69 -31.81 11.79
N ASP A 769 1.83 -31.50 10.83
CA ASP A 769 0.82 -30.46 10.97
C ASP A 769 -0.51 -31.01 11.50
N SER A 770 -1.33 -30.09 11.98
CA SER A 770 -2.66 -30.34 12.50
C SER A 770 -3.71 -29.71 11.59
N TYR A 771 -4.52 -30.55 10.94
CA TYR A 771 -5.60 -30.11 10.05
C TYR A 771 -7.00 -30.36 10.64
N PRO A 772 -8.03 -29.59 10.22
CA PRO A 772 -9.41 -29.82 10.64
C PRO A 772 -9.91 -31.19 10.19
N LYS A 773 -10.76 -31.83 11.00
CA LYS A 773 -11.35 -33.12 10.62
C LYS A 773 -12.25 -32.97 9.40
N GLY A 774 -11.96 -33.72 8.34
CA GLY A 774 -12.78 -33.78 7.13
C GLY A 774 -12.51 -32.67 6.11
N SER A 775 -11.60 -31.73 6.37
CA SER A 775 -11.16 -30.73 5.38
C SER A 775 -10.04 -31.24 4.46
N VAL A 776 -9.37 -32.33 4.85
CA VAL A 776 -8.38 -33.06 4.07
C VAL A 776 -8.68 -34.57 4.14
N PRO A 777 -8.33 -35.36 3.10
CA PRO A 777 -8.40 -36.82 3.15
C PRO A 777 -7.60 -37.39 4.33
N ALA A 778 -7.92 -38.63 4.74
CA ALA A 778 -7.40 -39.28 5.95
C ALA A 778 -5.86 -39.48 6.06
N TYR A 779 -5.08 -38.95 5.12
CA TYR A 779 -3.63 -39.15 4.98
C TYR A 779 -2.81 -37.85 5.03
N ALA A 780 -3.27 -36.77 5.68
CA ALA A 780 -2.44 -35.58 5.91
C ALA A 780 -1.08 -35.95 6.55
N ASN A 781 -0.03 -35.20 6.23
CA ASN A 781 1.41 -35.43 6.36
C ASN A 781 2.01 -36.30 5.22
N ASP A 782 2.79 -35.70 4.32
CA ASP A 782 3.35 -36.30 3.09
C ASP A 782 2.29 -36.70 2.05
N SER A 783 1.31 -35.82 1.79
CA SER A 783 0.18 -36.13 0.92
C SER A 783 -0.09 -35.11 -0.17
N PHE A 784 -0.61 -35.63 -1.29
CA PHE A 784 -1.05 -34.87 -2.43
C PHE A 784 -2.54 -35.09 -2.67
N VAL A 785 -3.29 -34.01 -2.79
CA VAL A 785 -4.72 -34.06 -3.10
C VAL A 785 -5.03 -33.03 -4.16
N LEU A 786 -5.71 -33.46 -5.21
CA LEU A 786 -6.40 -32.57 -6.13
C LEU A 786 -7.78 -32.33 -5.52
N PRO A 787 -8.03 -31.24 -4.77
CA PRO A 787 -9.29 -31.05 -4.07
C PRO A 787 -10.43 -30.94 -5.10
N GLN A 788 -10.17 -30.27 -6.23
CA GLN A 788 -11.13 -30.00 -7.30
C GLN A 788 -10.43 -29.85 -8.66
N ALA A 789 -10.97 -30.48 -9.70
CA ALA A 789 -10.76 -30.09 -11.09
C ALA A 789 -12.06 -30.28 -11.85
N MET A 790 -12.59 -29.20 -12.44
CA MET A 790 -13.96 -29.18 -12.96
C MET A 790 -14.02 -28.63 -14.38
N LYS A 791 -14.90 -29.24 -15.19
CA LYS A 791 -15.35 -28.72 -16.49
C LYS A 791 -16.78 -28.19 -16.32
N THR A 792 -17.10 -27.10 -17.00
CA THR A 792 -18.47 -26.55 -17.12
C THR A 792 -18.78 -26.30 -18.60
N ARG A 793 -19.95 -25.72 -18.91
CA ARG A 793 -20.32 -25.30 -20.27
C ARG A 793 -20.57 -23.79 -20.30
N GLU A 794 -19.98 -23.10 -21.27
CA GLU A 794 -20.31 -21.69 -21.55
C GLU A 794 -21.74 -21.57 -22.11
N ALA A 795 -22.29 -20.34 -22.15
CA ALA A 795 -23.64 -20.06 -22.64
C ALA A 795 -23.87 -20.48 -24.11
N ASP A 796 -22.81 -20.63 -24.90
CA ASP A 796 -22.84 -21.13 -26.27
C ASP A 796 -22.69 -22.67 -26.39
N GLY A 797 -22.65 -23.38 -25.27
CA GLY A 797 -22.62 -24.83 -25.19
C GLY A 797 -21.22 -25.47 -25.22
N ARG A 798 -20.14 -24.68 -25.39
CA ARG A 798 -18.76 -25.19 -25.36
C ARG A 798 -18.38 -25.62 -23.95
N GLU A 799 -17.79 -26.81 -23.81
CA GLU A 799 -17.18 -27.20 -22.53
C GLU A 799 -15.94 -26.34 -22.27
N CYS A 800 -15.89 -25.73 -21.08
CA CYS A 800 -14.75 -24.94 -20.63
C CYS A 800 -14.26 -25.43 -19.27
N PHE A 801 -12.96 -25.25 -19.05
CA PHE A 801 -12.32 -25.62 -17.80
C PHE A 801 -12.55 -24.55 -16.74
N MET A 802 -13.05 -24.98 -15.59
CA MET A 802 -13.37 -24.09 -14.48
C MET A 802 -12.12 -23.71 -13.68
N GLY A 803 -11.25 -24.68 -13.40
CA GLY A 803 -10.04 -24.45 -12.64
C GLY A 803 -9.45 -25.69 -11.98
N ILE A 804 -8.32 -25.50 -11.31
CA ILE A 804 -7.53 -26.51 -10.59
C ILE A 804 -7.30 -26.01 -9.18
N GLY A 805 -7.73 -26.82 -8.23
CA GLY A 805 -7.30 -26.76 -6.85
C GLY A 805 -6.14 -27.71 -6.59
N LEU A 806 -5.17 -27.33 -5.76
CA LEU A 806 -4.13 -28.22 -5.28
C LEU A 806 -3.93 -28.10 -3.78
N PHE A 807 -3.80 -29.23 -3.11
CA PHE A 807 -3.31 -29.34 -1.76
C PHE A 807 -2.06 -30.23 -1.77
N VAL A 808 -0.97 -29.70 -1.24
CA VAL A 808 0.30 -30.41 -1.06
C VAL A 808 0.74 -30.24 0.38
N ASP A 809 1.07 -31.34 1.01
CA ASP A 809 1.67 -31.42 2.34
C ASP A 809 2.94 -32.30 2.22
N GLY A 810 4.09 -31.74 2.60
CA GLY A 810 5.41 -32.36 2.45
C GLY A 810 6.18 -31.92 1.20
N ILE A 811 7.46 -32.32 1.10
CA ILE A 811 8.30 -31.94 -0.05
C ILE A 811 7.79 -32.60 -1.34
N PRO A 812 7.32 -31.83 -2.34
CA PRO A 812 6.76 -32.44 -3.55
C PRO A 812 7.87 -33.07 -4.38
N ALA A 813 7.90 -34.41 -4.44
CA ALA A 813 8.61 -35.11 -5.49
C ALA A 813 7.82 -34.96 -6.79
N LEU A 814 8.08 -33.90 -7.56
CA LEU A 814 7.43 -33.69 -8.85
C LEU A 814 7.94 -34.69 -9.90
N ARG A 815 7.03 -35.22 -10.73
CA ARG A 815 7.35 -36.11 -11.86
C ARG A 815 6.74 -35.57 -13.15
N PRO A 816 7.37 -35.79 -14.32
CA PRO A 816 6.74 -35.50 -15.60
C PRO A 816 5.41 -36.23 -15.72
N SER A 817 4.41 -35.60 -16.34
CA SER A 817 3.13 -36.24 -16.59
C SER A 817 3.29 -37.51 -17.44
N PRO A 818 2.50 -38.57 -17.19
CA PRO A 818 2.48 -39.74 -18.06
C PRO A 818 2.01 -39.33 -19.47
N ARG A 819 2.69 -39.83 -20.52
CA ARG A 819 2.23 -39.60 -21.91
C ARG A 819 0.81 -40.17 -22.06
N PRO A 820 -0.11 -39.48 -22.77
CA PRO A 820 -1.45 -39.99 -22.99
C PRO A 820 -1.39 -41.38 -23.65
N PRO A 821 -2.31 -42.29 -23.34
CA PRO A 821 -2.40 -43.60 -23.99
C PRO A 821 -2.44 -43.46 -25.51
N ALA A 822 -1.74 -44.35 -26.23
CA ALA A 822 -1.66 -44.33 -27.70
C ALA A 822 -3.04 -44.34 -28.41
N SER A 823 -4.09 -44.79 -27.71
CA SER A 823 -5.48 -44.80 -28.20
C SER A 823 -6.14 -43.41 -28.29
N LEU A 824 -5.62 -42.40 -27.60
CA LEU A 824 -6.10 -41.01 -27.68
C LEU A 824 -5.35 -40.20 -28.76
N GLN A 825 -4.13 -40.59 -29.11
CA GLN A 825 -3.37 -39.99 -30.22
C GLN A 825 -4.00 -40.29 -31.59
N SER A 826 -4.62 -41.46 -31.76
CA SER A 826 -5.26 -41.83 -33.03
C SER A 826 -6.52 -41.02 -33.37
N ALA A 827 -7.19 -40.43 -32.38
CA ALA A 827 -8.35 -39.57 -32.61
C ALA A 827 -7.92 -38.19 -33.16
N ALA A 828 -6.89 -37.58 -32.55
CA ALA A 828 -6.34 -36.29 -32.98
C ALA A 828 -5.66 -36.34 -34.38
N ASP A 829 -5.03 -37.47 -34.72
CA ASP A 829 -4.45 -37.68 -36.06
C ASP A 829 -5.52 -37.92 -37.15
N SER A 830 -6.71 -38.41 -36.77
CA SER A 830 -7.82 -38.63 -37.71
C SER A 830 -8.52 -37.32 -38.12
N GLU A 831 -8.61 -36.34 -37.22
CA GLU A 831 -9.16 -35.01 -37.54
C GLU A 831 -8.18 -34.14 -38.34
N ARG A 832 -6.86 -34.25 -38.12
CA ARG A 832 -5.86 -33.55 -38.94
C ARG A 832 -5.78 -34.02 -40.39
N ARG A 833 -6.18 -35.26 -40.69
CA ARG A 833 -6.22 -35.79 -42.06
C ARG A 833 -7.53 -35.49 -42.80
N ALA A 834 -8.59 -35.08 -42.09
CA ALA A 834 -9.87 -34.73 -42.70
C ALA A 834 -9.94 -33.25 -43.15
N GLY A 835 -8.98 -32.41 -42.76
CA GLY A 835 -8.90 -30.99 -43.14
C GLY A 835 -7.96 -30.68 -44.31
N SER A 836 -7.48 -31.68 -45.05
CA SER A 836 -6.53 -31.50 -46.15
C SER A 836 -6.93 -32.17 -47.47
N ASP A 837 -8.22 -32.41 -47.71
CA ASP A 837 -8.77 -32.78 -49.02
C ASP A 837 -9.75 -31.71 -49.54
#